data_AF-A0A2Z6Q9P1-F1
#
_entry.id   AF-A0A2Z6Q9P1-F1
#
_cell.length_a   1.000
_cell.length_b   1.000
_cell.length_c   1.000
_cell.angle_alpha   90.00
_cell.angle_beta   90.00
_cell.angle_gamma   90.00
#
_symmetry.space_group_name_H-M   'P 1'
#
loop_
_entity.id
_entity.type
_entity.pdbx_description
1 polymer ?
#
loop_
_entity_poly.entity_id
_entity_poly.type
_entity_poly.pdbx_seq_one_letter_code
_entity_poly.pdbx_strand_id
1 'polypeptide(L)'
;MVIYHYQTQINRLQNQLAQAETNVQELISKQLTSIEQEKKLEEIQLRYQVIQLELIDLQQKNSQFKRDNQNLIIDLTEQNRKFIEKEKTLQDQITLLQNEIVENLAEQKKQNKQTNQLFQIQINQLKQENDNLQNQLTQSETDIRELRIYYESSQIEIENNQKKLKEMQMTHDKLKLALDIQNSKFVENENTLETKITYLQNEKQNLVINLTKLEKQNKQTNQQFQIQINQLNQEKNNLQNQLTQSETNIQKLKAYYKSSQIDKQEELKEMQITNDWLKLTLDIQNNRFVEKENTLQTQINHLQNKKQNLIDNLTKQEKQNEQANQQFQIRINQLNQEKNNLQNKLIQSETNIQELKTYHKTEIENYQKKLKEMQVTYNTLKDTLDIQNNRFVEKENTLQTQINYLQNEKQSLFDNLTKQEKQNEQANQQFQIQINQLNQEKNNLQNQLTQSDTNIQELNTHYKSSQIEIENNQKELKEMQITHDRLKLALNTQNNRFVEKENTLQTQINYLQNEKQNLVDNLAKQKKQNEQANQQFQIQINQLNQEKNNLQNQLTQSETNIQELKTCHKSLQIEIENNQKELREMQMTHNKLKLTLDTQNNRFVEKENTLQTQINYLQNEKQILVDDLTKQKKQNEQANQQFQIQINQLNQDKNNLQSQLIKVETNIQELQENIFKYST
;
A
#
# COMPACT_ATOMS: atom_id res chain seq x y z
N MET A 1 -80.21 -45.88 144.99
CA MET A 1 -80.17 -46.31 143.57
C MET A 1 -80.41 -45.17 142.59
N VAL A 2 -81.55 -44.45 142.63
CA VAL A 2 -81.94 -43.44 141.60
C VAL A 2 -80.83 -42.47 141.16
N ILE A 3 -80.08 -41.88 142.10
CA ILE A 3 -79.00 -40.90 141.81
C ILE A 3 -77.94 -41.47 140.86
N TYR A 4 -77.59 -42.76 140.99
CA TYR A 4 -76.55 -43.39 140.16
C TYR A 4 -76.97 -43.53 138.69
N HIS A 5 -78.28 -43.69 138.42
CA HIS A 5 -78.81 -43.74 137.06
C HIS A 5 -78.72 -42.36 136.39
N TYR A 6 -79.11 -41.29 137.09
CA TYR A 6 -78.99 -39.93 136.57
C TYR A 6 -77.53 -39.49 136.37
N GLN A 7 -76.62 -39.83 137.29
CA GLN A 7 -75.20 -39.55 137.09
C GLN A 7 -74.64 -40.29 135.87
N THR A 8 -75.08 -41.54 135.64
CA THR A 8 -74.70 -42.31 134.45
C THR A 8 -75.27 -41.70 133.16
N GLN A 9 -76.51 -41.19 133.17
CA GLN A 9 -77.07 -40.47 132.02
C GLN A 9 -76.37 -39.13 131.77
N ILE A 10 -76.07 -38.35 132.81
CA ILE A 10 -75.37 -37.07 132.70
C ILE A 10 -73.97 -37.29 132.11
N ASN A 11 -73.19 -38.24 132.64
CA ASN A 11 -71.87 -38.57 132.09
C ASN A 11 -71.97 -39.05 130.63
N ARG A 12 -73.04 -39.76 130.25
CA ARG A 12 -73.28 -40.22 128.87
C ARG A 12 -73.65 -39.08 127.92
N LEU A 13 -74.50 -38.15 128.36
CA LEU A 13 -74.87 -36.94 127.63
C LEU A 13 -73.68 -35.96 127.50
N GLN A 14 -72.85 -35.83 128.54
CA GLN A 14 -71.61 -35.04 128.50
C GLN A 14 -70.59 -35.64 127.53
N ASN A 15 -70.40 -36.96 127.51
CA ASN A 15 -69.58 -37.60 126.49
C ASN A 15 -70.17 -37.45 125.08
N GLN A 16 -71.50 -37.53 124.92
CA GLN A 16 -72.15 -37.26 123.63
C GLN A 16 -72.01 -35.81 123.18
N LEU A 17 -72.07 -34.85 124.10
CA LEU A 17 -71.84 -33.43 123.81
C LEU A 17 -70.39 -33.17 123.44
N ALA A 18 -69.42 -33.64 124.23
CA ALA A 18 -67.99 -33.51 123.94
C ALA A 18 -67.60 -34.19 122.61
N GLN A 19 -68.21 -35.34 122.28
CA GLN A 19 -68.04 -35.99 120.98
C GLN A 19 -68.68 -35.17 119.86
N ALA A 20 -69.86 -34.57 120.06
CA ALA A 20 -70.50 -33.70 119.08
C ALA A 20 -69.68 -32.41 118.84
N GLU A 21 -69.17 -31.78 119.89
CA GLU A 21 -68.25 -30.62 119.82
C GLU A 21 -66.96 -30.99 119.10
N THR A 22 -66.36 -32.15 119.41
CA THR A 22 -65.18 -32.67 118.71
C THR A 22 -65.48 -32.90 117.22
N ASN A 23 -66.60 -33.55 116.89
CA ASN A 23 -67.01 -33.78 115.50
C ASN A 23 -67.27 -32.46 114.74
N VAL A 24 -67.86 -31.45 115.40
CA VAL A 24 -68.11 -30.13 114.82
C VAL A 24 -66.80 -29.37 114.60
N GLN A 25 -65.86 -29.40 115.55
CA GLN A 25 -64.54 -28.80 115.37
C GLN A 25 -63.74 -29.50 114.26
N GLU A 26 -63.83 -30.82 114.16
CA GLU A 26 -63.21 -31.58 113.07
C GLU A 26 -63.85 -31.25 111.71
N LEU A 27 -65.17 -31.05 111.66
CA LEU A 27 -65.90 -30.63 110.46
C LEU A 27 -65.52 -29.20 110.03
N ILE A 28 -65.44 -28.26 110.97
CA ILE A 28 -65.00 -26.88 110.74
C ILE A 28 -63.55 -26.86 110.24
N SER A 29 -62.66 -27.64 110.85
CA SER A 29 -61.25 -27.76 110.43
C SER A 29 -61.14 -28.32 109.00
N LYS A 30 -61.93 -29.35 108.66
CA LYS A 30 -62.03 -29.89 107.29
C LYS A 30 -62.59 -28.86 106.30
N GLN A 31 -63.62 -28.09 106.66
CA GLN A 31 -64.19 -27.04 105.81
C GLN A 31 -63.21 -25.88 105.58
N LEU A 32 -62.52 -25.39 106.63
CA LEU A 32 -61.49 -24.35 106.50
C LEU A 32 -60.33 -24.83 105.61
N THR A 33 -59.90 -26.09 105.78
CA THR A 33 -58.88 -26.70 104.92
C THR A 33 -59.35 -26.77 103.45
N SER A 34 -60.61 -27.14 103.21
CA SER A 34 -61.21 -27.17 101.86
C SER A 34 -61.25 -25.79 101.23
N ILE A 35 -61.71 -24.77 101.96
CA ILE A 35 -61.81 -23.38 101.48
C ILE A 35 -60.41 -22.80 101.16
N GLU A 36 -59.39 -23.14 101.93
CA GLU A 36 -58.02 -22.70 101.64
C GLU A 36 -57.39 -23.46 100.46
N GLN A 37 -57.78 -24.72 100.23
CA GLN A 37 -57.42 -25.46 99.01
C GLN A 37 -58.11 -24.91 97.76
N GLU A 38 -59.40 -24.56 97.85
CA GLU A 38 -60.16 -23.91 96.76
C GLU A 38 -59.56 -22.56 96.38
N LYS A 39 -59.23 -21.70 97.35
CA LYS A 39 -58.56 -20.42 97.09
C LYS A 39 -57.19 -20.58 96.43
N LYS A 40 -56.39 -21.56 96.84
CA LYS A 40 -55.10 -21.86 96.21
C LYS A 40 -55.28 -22.39 94.79
N LEU A 41 -56.33 -23.18 94.53
CA LEU A 41 -56.67 -23.65 93.19
C LEU A 41 -57.11 -22.48 92.28
N GLU A 42 -57.92 -21.55 92.79
CA GLU A 42 -58.35 -20.33 92.09
C GLU A 42 -57.16 -19.41 91.77
N GLU A 43 -56.24 -19.18 92.73
CA GLU A 43 -55.01 -18.40 92.50
C GLU A 43 -54.10 -19.06 91.44
N ILE A 44 -53.99 -20.40 91.46
CA ILE A 44 -53.26 -21.17 90.43
C ILE A 44 -53.93 -21.03 89.06
N GLN A 45 -55.27 -21.08 88.97
CA GLN A 45 -56.00 -20.90 87.72
C GLN A 45 -55.83 -19.48 87.16
N LEU A 46 -55.90 -18.45 88.01
CA LEU A 46 -55.64 -17.06 87.60
C LEU A 46 -54.20 -16.86 87.11
N ARG A 47 -53.20 -17.39 87.84
CA ARG A 47 -51.80 -17.39 87.38
C ARG A 47 -51.64 -18.11 86.04
N TYR A 48 -52.30 -19.25 85.85
CA TYR A 48 -52.26 -20.00 84.59
C TYR A 48 -52.85 -19.19 83.43
N GLN A 49 -53.98 -18.49 83.63
CA GLN A 49 -54.57 -17.60 82.63
C GLN A 49 -53.64 -16.43 82.27
N VAL A 50 -53.00 -15.79 83.25
CA VAL A 50 -52.01 -14.73 83.00
C VAL A 50 -50.83 -15.26 82.17
N ILE A 51 -50.26 -16.41 82.54
CA ILE A 51 -49.15 -17.05 81.81
C ILE A 51 -49.55 -17.41 80.37
N GLN A 52 -50.80 -17.83 80.13
CA GLN A 52 -51.30 -18.07 78.76
C GLN A 52 -51.41 -16.77 77.94
N LEU A 53 -51.86 -15.66 78.55
CA LEU A 53 -51.91 -14.36 77.87
C LEU A 53 -50.50 -13.81 77.56
N GLU A 54 -49.56 -13.92 78.50
CA GLU A 54 -48.15 -13.56 78.29
C GLU A 54 -47.51 -14.43 77.21
N LEU A 55 -47.80 -15.74 77.17
CA LEU A 55 -47.32 -16.65 76.14
C LEU A 55 -47.84 -16.29 74.75
N ILE A 56 -49.11 -15.88 74.64
CA ILE A 56 -49.71 -15.42 73.37
C ILE A 56 -49.06 -14.11 72.90
N ASP A 57 -48.86 -13.14 73.78
CA ASP A 57 -48.16 -11.88 73.47
C ASP A 57 -46.71 -12.12 73.03
N LEU A 58 -45.97 -12.99 73.73
CA LEU A 58 -44.62 -13.40 73.34
C LEU A 58 -44.58 -14.13 71.99
N GLN A 59 -45.56 -14.99 71.70
CA GLN A 59 -45.68 -15.66 70.40
C GLN A 59 -46.00 -14.68 69.26
N GLN A 60 -46.84 -13.67 69.51
CA GLN A 60 -47.13 -12.60 68.55
C GLN A 60 -45.89 -11.72 68.31
N LYS A 61 -45.18 -11.30 69.37
CA LYS A 61 -43.93 -10.53 69.29
C LYS A 61 -42.83 -11.28 68.55
N ASN A 62 -42.66 -12.58 68.81
CA ASN A 62 -41.69 -13.42 68.09
C ASN A 62 -42.05 -13.60 66.61
N SER A 63 -43.35 -13.75 66.31
CA SER A 63 -43.86 -13.81 64.94
C SER A 63 -43.69 -12.49 64.19
N GLN A 64 -43.83 -11.35 64.88
CA GLN A 64 -43.54 -10.02 64.33
C GLN A 64 -42.04 -9.85 64.06
N PHE A 65 -41.18 -10.13 65.05
CA PHE A 65 -39.72 -10.08 64.91
C PHE A 65 -39.21 -10.97 63.76
N LYS A 66 -39.82 -12.15 63.56
CA LYS A 66 -39.52 -13.03 62.42
C LYS A 66 -39.87 -12.39 61.08
N ARG A 67 -41.01 -11.69 60.97
CA ARG A 67 -41.38 -10.94 59.76
C ARG A 67 -40.45 -9.76 59.52
N ASP A 68 -40.12 -8.99 60.55
CA ASP A 68 -39.25 -7.81 60.43
C ASP A 68 -37.84 -8.19 60.01
N ASN A 69 -37.30 -9.30 60.54
CA ASN A 69 -36.02 -9.87 60.12
C ASN A 69 -36.08 -10.40 58.66
N GLN A 70 -37.19 -11.02 58.25
CA GLN A 70 -37.38 -11.43 56.84
C GLN A 70 -37.44 -10.22 55.89
N ASN A 71 -38.12 -9.14 56.27
CA ASN A 71 -38.15 -7.89 55.49
C ASN A 71 -36.74 -7.28 55.38
N LEU A 72 -35.99 -7.20 56.49
CA LEU A 72 -34.61 -6.71 56.50
C LEU A 72 -33.69 -7.54 55.60
N ILE A 73 -33.84 -8.87 55.58
CA ILE A 73 -33.09 -9.75 54.67
C ILE A 73 -33.44 -9.46 53.21
N ILE A 74 -34.71 -9.21 52.89
CA ILE A 74 -35.15 -8.86 51.52
C ILE A 74 -34.55 -7.50 51.11
N ASP A 75 -34.67 -6.48 51.96
CA ASP A 75 -34.15 -5.13 51.68
C ASP A 75 -32.63 -5.12 51.49
N LEU A 76 -31.88 -5.85 52.34
CA LEU A 76 -30.43 -6.00 52.20
C LEU A 76 -30.05 -6.79 50.93
N THR A 77 -30.82 -7.83 50.58
CA THR A 77 -30.59 -8.59 49.34
C THR A 77 -30.79 -7.71 48.10
N GLU A 78 -31.84 -6.89 48.09
CA GLU A 78 -32.15 -5.97 46.99
C GLU A 78 -31.17 -4.78 46.92
N GLN A 79 -30.66 -4.29 48.06
CA GLN A 79 -29.55 -3.33 48.06
C GLN A 79 -28.26 -3.95 47.50
N ASN A 80 -27.90 -5.17 47.93
CA ASN A 80 -26.73 -5.87 47.43
C ASN A 80 -26.82 -6.14 45.92
N ARG A 81 -28.00 -6.55 45.41
CA ARG A 81 -28.24 -6.70 43.96
C ARG A 81 -27.98 -5.39 43.21
N LYS A 82 -28.55 -4.27 43.69
CA LYS A 82 -28.32 -2.92 43.12
C LYS A 82 -26.87 -2.46 43.21
N PHE A 83 -26.11 -2.92 44.20
CA PHE A 83 -24.69 -2.63 44.32
C PHE A 83 -23.87 -3.42 43.28
N ILE A 84 -24.13 -4.73 43.15
CA ILE A 84 -23.50 -5.61 42.16
C ILE A 84 -23.80 -5.15 40.73
N GLU A 85 -25.03 -4.73 40.43
CA GLU A 85 -25.41 -4.18 39.12
C GLU A 85 -24.66 -2.88 38.79
N LYS A 86 -24.45 -2.00 39.78
CA LYS A 86 -23.64 -0.78 39.61
C LYS A 86 -22.15 -1.09 39.47
N GLU A 87 -21.62 -1.99 40.29
CA GLU A 87 -20.23 -2.42 40.23
C GLU A 87 -19.91 -3.04 38.87
N LYS A 88 -20.76 -3.94 38.38
CA LYS A 88 -20.63 -4.49 37.03
C LYS A 88 -20.68 -3.41 35.95
N THR A 89 -21.65 -2.49 36.03
CA THR A 89 -21.76 -1.38 35.06
C THR A 89 -20.48 -0.53 35.03
N LEU A 90 -19.85 -0.29 36.19
CA LEU A 90 -18.57 0.41 36.30
C LEU A 90 -17.41 -0.41 35.74
N GLN A 91 -17.36 -1.73 35.99
CA GLN A 91 -16.34 -2.63 35.43
C GLN A 91 -16.44 -2.72 33.90
N ASP A 92 -17.65 -2.81 33.35
CA ASP A 92 -17.92 -2.80 31.91
C ASP A 92 -17.45 -1.46 31.29
N GLN A 93 -17.76 -0.32 31.93
CA GLN A 93 -17.29 1.01 31.50
C GLN A 93 -15.76 1.18 31.57
N ILE A 94 -15.12 0.70 32.64
CA ILE A 94 -13.66 0.73 32.82
C ILE A 94 -12.99 -0.11 31.72
N THR A 95 -13.53 -1.28 31.41
CA THR A 95 -13.01 -2.16 30.34
C THR A 95 -13.12 -1.49 28.98
N LEU A 96 -14.24 -0.82 28.70
CA LEU A 96 -14.47 -0.13 27.43
C LEU A 96 -13.51 1.07 27.25
N LEU A 97 -13.31 1.88 28.30
CA LEU A 97 -12.31 2.95 28.34
C LEU A 97 -10.87 2.43 28.21
N GLN A 98 -10.54 1.30 28.83
CA GLN A 98 -9.22 0.67 28.69
C GLN A 98 -8.94 0.24 27.25
N ASN A 99 -9.93 -0.36 26.58
CA ASN A 99 -9.82 -0.74 25.17
C ASN A 99 -9.65 0.50 24.27
N GLU A 100 -10.47 1.54 24.46
CA GLU A 100 -10.38 2.80 23.71
C GLU A 100 -9.01 3.48 23.88
N ILE A 101 -8.45 3.49 25.10
CA ILE A 101 -7.10 4.01 25.38
C ILE A 101 -6.03 3.17 24.67
N VAL A 102 -6.16 1.85 24.66
CA VAL A 102 -5.20 0.94 23.99
C VAL A 102 -5.25 1.10 22.47
N GLU A 103 -6.43 1.20 21.86
CA GLU A 103 -6.58 1.42 20.42
C GLU A 103 -6.02 2.79 20.00
N ASN A 104 -6.36 3.86 20.72
CA ASN A 104 -5.81 5.19 20.44
C ASN A 104 -4.28 5.24 20.59
N LEU A 105 -3.70 4.56 21.59
CA LEU A 105 -2.25 4.44 21.74
C LEU A 105 -1.60 3.59 20.63
N ALA A 106 -2.30 2.58 20.10
CA ALA A 106 -1.82 1.78 18.98
C ALA A 106 -1.84 2.58 17.66
N GLU A 107 -2.93 3.29 17.39
CA GLU A 107 -3.09 4.13 16.20
C GLU A 107 -2.12 5.32 16.23
N GLN A 108 -1.92 5.97 17.38
CA GLN A 108 -0.91 7.03 17.54
C GLN A 108 0.53 6.51 17.37
N LYS A 109 0.86 5.31 17.88
CA LYS A 109 2.17 4.67 17.62
C LYS A 109 2.38 4.35 16.14
N LYS A 110 1.33 3.90 15.44
CA LYS A 110 1.33 3.60 14.01
C LYS A 110 1.53 4.88 13.18
N GLN A 111 0.82 5.96 13.49
CA GLN A 111 1.04 7.28 12.87
C GLN A 111 2.46 7.79 13.13
N ASN A 112 2.94 7.80 14.38
CA ASN A 112 4.31 8.22 14.70
C ASN A 112 5.38 7.39 13.97
N LYS A 113 5.15 6.08 13.77
CA LYS A 113 6.04 5.22 12.97
C LYS A 113 6.06 5.63 11.49
N GLN A 114 4.89 5.94 10.90
CA GLN A 114 4.80 6.44 9.52
C GLN A 114 5.45 7.81 9.35
N THR A 115 5.22 8.74 10.29
CA THR A 115 5.85 10.07 10.31
C THR A 115 7.38 9.98 10.40
N ASN A 116 7.92 9.10 11.26
CA ASN A 116 9.36 8.87 11.34
C ASN A 116 9.92 8.22 10.06
N GLN A 117 9.17 7.33 9.40
CA GLN A 117 9.58 6.78 8.09
C GLN A 117 9.62 7.87 7.01
N LEU A 118 8.65 8.79 6.98
CA LEU A 118 8.62 9.95 6.09
C LEU A 118 9.81 10.90 6.34
N PHE A 119 10.09 11.26 7.59
CA PHE A 119 11.28 12.05 7.93
C PHE A 119 12.58 11.35 7.52
N GLN A 120 12.69 10.03 7.70
CA GLN A 120 13.90 9.31 7.32
C GLN A 120 14.09 9.22 5.80
N ILE A 121 13.00 9.15 5.02
CA ILE A 121 13.05 9.28 3.56
C ILE A 121 13.56 10.67 3.16
N GLN A 122 13.05 11.75 3.77
CA GLN A 122 13.54 13.11 3.54
C GLN A 122 15.02 13.30 3.91
N ILE A 123 15.46 12.76 5.05
CA ILE A 123 16.87 12.81 5.47
C ILE A 123 17.76 12.07 4.45
N ASN A 124 17.33 10.91 3.94
CA ASN A 124 18.08 10.16 2.94
C ASN A 124 18.12 10.90 1.59
N GLN A 125 17.03 11.56 1.17
CA GLN A 125 17.00 12.39 -0.04
C GLN A 125 17.93 13.60 0.07
N LEU A 126 17.84 14.38 1.16
CA LEU A 126 18.72 15.53 1.41
C LEU A 126 20.20 15.12 1.49
N LYS A 127 20.49 13.94 2.03
CA LYS A 127 21.86 13.41 2.06
C LYS A 127 22.37 13.06 0.65
N GLN A 128 21.55 12.39 -0.16
CA GLN A 128 21.89 12.08 -1.56
C GLN A 128 22.04 13.35 -2.43
N GLU A 129 21.22 14.37 -2.17
CA GLU A 129 21.31 15.68 -2.83
C GLU A 129 22.60 16.42 -2.42
N ASN A 130 22.95 16.41 -1.13
CA ASN A 130 24.23 16.92 -0.62
C ASN A 130 25.43 16.19 -1.23
N ASP A 131 25.40 14.85 -1.31
CA ASP A 131 26.47 14.05 -1.90
C ASP A 131 26.63 14.37 -3.41
N ASN A 132 25.52 14.58 -4.13
CA ASN A 132 25.54 15.06 -5.53
C ASN A 132 26.14 16.47 -5.67
N LEU A 133 25.76 17.40 -4.80
CA LEU A 133 26.32 18.77 -4.80
C LEU A 133 27.81 18.76 -4.46
N GLN A 134 28.25 17.91 -3.52
CA GLN A 134 29.67 17.74 -3.18
C GLN A 134 30.47 17.17 -4.36
N ASN A 135 29.90 16.24 -5.13
CA ASN A 135 30.52 15.72 -6.36
C ASN A 135 30.61 16.82 -7.45
N GLN A 136 29.56 17.61 -7.65
CA GLN A 136 29.57 18.75 -8.60
C GLN A 136 30.58 19.83 -8.20
N LEU A 137 30.72 20.12 -6.90
CA LEU A 137 31.72 21.04 -6.38
C LEU A 137 33.14 20.50 -6.63
N THR A 138 33.39 19.23 -6.33
CA THR A 138 34.70 18.58 -6.54
C THR A 138 35.09 18.54 -8.02
N GLN A 139 34.13 18.31 -8.93
CA GLN A 139 34.37 18.44 -10.37
C GLN A 139 34.70 19.88 -10.74
N SER A 140 33.91 20.86 -10.27
CA SER A 140 34.15 22.28 -10.56
C SER A 140 35.52 22.77 -10.05
N GLU A 141 35.95 22.32 -8.86
CA GLU A 141 37.30 22.58 -8.34
C GLU A 141 38.40 21.95 -9.21
N THR A 142 38.14 20.77 -9.78
CA THR A 142 39.05 20.10 -10.73
C THR A 142 39.13 20.87 -12.04
N ASP A 143 38.00 21.23 -12.64
CA ASP A 143 37.92 22.01 -13.89
C ASP A 143 38.62 23.38 -13.73
N ILE A 144 38.40 24.08 -12.61
CA ILE A 144 39.08 25.34 -12.28
C ILE A 144 40.60 25.14 -12.12
N ARG A 145 41.04 23.99 -11.61
CA ARG A 145 42.46 23.65 -11.43
C ARG A 145 43.13 23.32 -12.77
N GLU A 146 42.45 22.60 -13.65
CA GLU A 146 42.93 22.37 -15.03
C GLU A 146 42.98 23.67 -15.84
N LEU A 147 41.95 24.51 -15.77
CA LEU A 147 41.94 25.84 -16.38
C LEU A 147 43.06 26.73 -15.85
N ARG A 148 43.39 26.65 -14.56
CA ARG A 148 44.55 27.35 -13.98
C ARG A 148 45.86 26.81 -14.56
N ILE A 149 46.06 25.50 -14.62
CA ILE A 149 47.28 24.88 -15.19
C ILE A 149 47.44 25.26 -16.67
N TYR A 150 46.35 25.27 -17.44
CA TYR A 150 46.33 25.73 -18.83
C TYR A 150 46.69 27.23 -18.95
N TYR A 151 46.15 28.08 -18.08
CA TYR A 151 46.47 29.51 -18.04
C TYR A 151 47.94 29.77 -17.65
N GLU A 152 48.45 29.08 -16.62
CA GLU A 152 49.85 29.18 -16.19
C GLU A 152 50.80 28.68 -17.29
N SER A 153 50.46 27.59 -17.99
CA SER A 153 51.21 27.11 -19.16
C SER A 153 51.22 28.13 -20.30
N SER A 154 50.07 28.77 -20.57
CA SER A 154 49.93 29.82 -21.58
C SER A 154 50.76 31.07 -21.24
N GLN A 155 50.85 31.45 -19.97
CA GLN A 155 51.71 32.55 -19.52
C GLN A 155 53.19 32.21 -19.68
N ILE A 156 53.60 30.98 -19.36
CA ILE A 156 54.97 30.50 -19.58
C ILE A 156 55.31 30.49 -21.08
N GLU A 157 54.37 30.11 -21.95
CA GLU A 157 54.57 30.21 -23.41
C GLU A 157 54.69 31.68 -23.87
N ILE A 158 53.88 32.59 -23.32
CA ILE A 158 53.98 34.03 -23.59
C ILE A 158 55.33 34.59 -23.15
N GLU A 159 55.83 34.28 -21.94
CA GLU A 159 57.16 34.71 -21.49
C GLU A 159 58.29 34.16 -22.38
N ASN A 160 58.22 32.88 -22.76
CA ASN A 160 59.20 32.28 -23.66
C ASN A 160 59.19 32.96 -25.05
N ASN A 161 58.00 33.25 -25.59
CA ASN A 161 57.87 33.95 -26.86
C ASN A 161 58.33 35.42 -26.77
N GLN A 162 58.08 36.12 -25.67
CA GLN A 162 58.63 37.47 -25.42
C GLN A 162 60.15 37.45 -25.31
N LYS A 163 60.74 36.48 -24.61
CA LYS A 163 62.19 36.30 -24.50
C LYS A 163 62.82 36.03 -25.87
N LYS A 164 62.23 35.13 -26.65
CA LYS A 164 62.65 34.78 -28.02
C LYS A 164 62.53 35.95 -28.98
N LEU A 165 61.48 36.78 -28.86
CA LEU A 165 61.36 38.05 -29.57
C LEU A 165 62.49 39.02 -29.19
N LYS A 166 62.82 39.15 -27.90
CA LYS A 166 63.92 40.00 -27.40
C LYS A 166 65.29 39.54 -27.91
N GLU A 167 65.50 38.23 -28.02
CA GLU A 167 66.70 37.62 -28.63
C GLU A 167 66.76 37.88 -30.15
N MET A 168 65.63 37.80 -30.86
CA MET A 168 65.54 38.22 -32.27
C MET A 168 65.80 39.73 -32.44
N GLN A 169 65.31 40.57 -31.54
CA GLN A 169 65.56 42.02 -31.52
C GLN A 169 67.07 42.30 -31.42
N MET A 170 67.74 41.73 -30.41
CA MET A 170 69.19 41.86 -30.25
C MET A 170 69.99 41.30 -31.44
N THR A 171 69.45 40.29 -32.13
CA THR A 171 70.08 39.73 -33.34
C THR A 171 69.90 40.65 -34.54
N HIS A 172 68.72 41.25 -34.71
CA HIS A 172 68.46 42.28 -35.72
C HIS A 172 69.35 43.52 -35.49
N ASP A 173 69.45 44.01 -34.26
CA ASP A 173 70.27 45.18 -33.94
C ASP A 173 71.77 44.91 -34.17
N LYS A 174 72.25 43.69 -33.86
CA LYS A 174 73.63 43.26 -34.19
C LYS A 174 73.86 43.17 -35.70
N LEU A 175 72.91 42.62 -36.46
CA LEU A 175 72.99 42.53 -37.92
C LEU A 175 72.95 43.92 -38.56
N LYS A 176 72.11 44.82 -38.06
CA LYS A 176 72.02 46.21 -38.48
C LYS A 176 73.33 46.95 -38.20
N LEU A 177 73.88 46.85 -36.99
CA LEU A 177 75.18 47.44 -36.65
C LEU A 177 76.31 46.88 -37.52
N ALA A 178 76.30 45.58 -37.82
CA ALA A 178 77.27 44.97 -38.74
C ALA A 178 77.11 45.49 -40.17
N LEU A 179 75.88 45.71 -40.64
CA LEU A 179 75.57 46.30 -41.95
C LEU A 179 76.01 47.77 -42.02
N ASP A 180 75.76 48.56 -40.97
CA ASP A 180 76.17 49.96 -40.87
C ASP A 180 77.70 50.09 -40.83
N ILE A 181 78.40 49.18 -40.12
CA ILE A 181 79.87 49.07 -40.16
C ILE A 181 80.38 48.66 -41.55
N GLN A 182 79.70 47.74 -42.24
CA GLN A 182 80.05 47.32 -43.59
C GLN A 182 79.84 48.44 -44.61
N ASN A 183 78.74 49.17 -44.53
CA ASN A 183 78.44 50.34 -45.35
C ASN A 183 79.45 51.47 -45.10
N SER A 184 79.79 51.74 -43.84
CA SER A 184 80.83 52.70 -43.46
C SER A 184 82.19 52.34 -44.07
N LYS A 185 82.60 51.06 -43.99
CA LYS A 185 83.81 50.57 -44.69
C LYS A 185 83.70 50.64 -46.21
N PHE A 186 82.50 50.51 -46.78
CA PHE A 186 82.31 50.66 -48.23
C PHE A 186 82.54 52.11 -48.66
N VAL A 187 81.98 53.07 -47.92
CA VAL A 187 82.19 54.51 -48.09
C VAL A 187 83.65 54.91 -47.83
N GLU A 188 84.32 54.32 -46.84
CA GLU A 188 85.76 54.55 -46.59
C GLU A 188 86.65 54.05 -47.75
N ASN A 189 86.33 52.87 -48.31
CA ASN A 189 87.00 52.35 -49.51
C ASN A 189 86.68 53.18 -50.76
N GLU A 190 85.44 53.65 -50.92
CA GLU A 190 84.99 54.52 -52.01
C GLU A 190 85.74 55.86 -51.99
N ASN A 191 85.77 56.55 -50.84
CA ASN A 191 86.59 57.76 -50.63
C ASN A 191 88.08 57.50 -50.90
N THR A 192 88.61 56.33 -50.50
CA THR A 192 90.01 55.95 -50.74
C THR A 192 90.29 55.72 -52.23
N LEU A 193 89.34 55.14 -52.97
CA LEU A 193 89.42 54.94 -54.41
C LEU A 193 89.26 56.27 -55.17
N GLU A 194 88.34 57.13 -54.76
CA GLU A 194 88.15 58.47 -55.35
C GLU A 194 89.37 59.37 -55.11
N THR A 195 90.00 59.28 -53.92
CA THR A 195 91.28 59.93 -53.62
C THR A 195 92.40 59.42 -54.54
N LYS A 196 92.48 58.10 -54.78
CA LYS A 196 93.44 57.51 -55.72
C LYS A 196 93.16 57.90 -57.18
N ILE A 197 91.90 57.95 -57.59
CA ILE A 197 91.48 58.39 -58.93
C ILE A 197 91.87 59.85 -59.12
N THR A 198 91.61 60.71 -58.13
CA THR A 198 92.01 62.13 -58.14
C THR A 198 93.52 62.30 -58.22
N TYR A 199 94.28 61.50 -57.45
CA TYR A 199 95.75 61.49 -57.52
C TYR A 199 96.25 61.10 -58.92
N LEU A 200 95.73 59.99 -59.49
CA LEU A 200 96.10 59.51 -60.82
C LEU A 200 95.65 60.46 -61.94
N GLN A 201 94.54 61.19 -61.76
CA GLN A 201 94.11 62.25 -62.68
C GLN A 201 95.06 63.45 -62.64
N ASN A 202 95.51 63.86 -61.45
CA ASN A 202 96.53 64.91 -61.29
C ASN A 202 97.89 64.48 -61.84
N GLU A 203 98.31 63.23 -61.62
CA GLU A 203 99.52 62.65 -62.21
C GLU A 203 99.42 62.61 -63.75
N LYS A 204 98.28 62.19 -64.30
CA LYS A 204 97.98 62.25 -65.73
C LYS A 204 98.04 63.67 -66.28
N GLN A 205 97.49 64.67 -65.58
CA GLN A 205 97.61 66.07 -66.00
C GLN A 205 99.06 66.56 -65.97
N ASN A 206 99.84 66.23 -64.92
CA ASN A 206 101.26 66.54 -64.83
C ASN A 206 102.08 65.88 -65.95
N LEU A 207 101.77 64.64 -66.31
CA LEU A 207 102.37 63.94 -67.46
C LEU A 207 102.01 64.62 -68.79
N VAL A 208 100.75 65.03 -68.99
CA VAL A 208 100.34 65.79 -70.17
C VAL A 208 101.06 67.14 -70.24
N ILE A 209 101.14 67.90 -69.15
CA ILE A 209 101.88 69.18 -69.07
C ILE A 209 103.36 68.97 -69.41
N ASN A 210 103.99 67.94 -68.86
CA ASN A 210 105.39 67.60 -69.14
C ASN A 210 105.60 67.19 -70.61
N LEU A 211 104.72 66.37 -71.18
CA LEU A 211 104.77 65.98 -72.59
C LEU A 211 104.58 67.20 -73.51
N THR A 212 103.62 68.09 -73.26
CA THR A 212 103.44 69.33 -74.02
C THR A 212 104.66 70.26 -73.92
N LYS A 213 105.31 70.31 -72.76
CA LYS A 213 106.55 71.08 -72.54
C LYS A 213 107.73 70.49 -73.34
N LEU A 214 107.85 69.16 -73.37
CA LEU A 214 108.90 68.43 -74.07
C LEU A 214 108.70 68.46 -75.60
N GLU A 215 107.46 68.37 -76.07
CA GLU A 215 107.09 68.59 -77.47
C GLU A 215 107.43 70.03 -77.91
N LYS A 216 107.13 71.03 -77.07
CA LYS A 216 107.48 72.43 -77.32
C LYS A 216 109.00 72.64 -77.38
N GLN A 217 109.78 71.96 -76.52
CA GLN A 217 111.24 71.94 -76.62
C GLN A 217 111.71 71.29 -77.93
N ASN A 218 111.24 70.10 -78.28
CA ASN A 218 111.58 69.45 -79.56
C ASN A 218 111.27 70.33 -80.78
N LYS A 219 110.18 71.10 -80.74
CA LYS A 219 109.81 72.05 -81.80
C LYS A 219 110.80 73.21 -81.91
N GLN A 220 111.35 73.70 -80.79
CA GLN A 220 112.44 74.68 -80.78
C GLN A 220 113.79 74.07 -81.19
N THR A 221 114.12 72.87 -80.74
CA THR A 221 115.35 72.15 -81.12
C THR A 221 115.40 71.87 -82.62
N ASN A 222 114.28 71.44 -83.24
CA ASN A 222 114.20 71.28 -84.70
C ASN A 222 114.33 72.62 -85.45
N GLN A 223 113.81 73.73 -84.90
CA GLN A 223 114.05 75.06 -85.47
C GLN A 223 115.55 75.45 -85.39
N GLN A 224 116.23 75.13 -84.28
CA GLN A 224 117.69 75.34 -84.15
C GLN A 224 118.49 74.47 -85.12
N PHE A 225 118.17 73.18 -85.27
CA PHE A 225 118.79 72.32 -86.28
C PHE A 225 118.57 72.84 -87.71
N GLN A 226 117.37 73.34 -88.03
CA GLN A 226 117.11 73.92 -89.36
C GLN A 226 117.94 75.18 -89.62
N ILE A 227 118.20 76.00 -88.59
CA ILE A 227 119.11 77.15 -88.67
C ILE A 227 120.56 76.69 -88.89
N GLN A 228 121.04 75.70 -88.13
CA GLN A 228 122.39 75.14 -88.29
C GLN A 228 122.60 74.48 -89.67
N ILE A 229 121.61 73.77 -90.20
CA ILE A 229 121.65 73.17 -91.55
C ILE A 229 121.76 74.28 -92.62
N ASN A 230 121.08 75.41 -92.44
CA ASN A 230 121.18 76.54 -93.36
C ASN A 230 122.57 77.22 -93.28
N GLN A 231 123.16 77.32 -92.09
CA GLN A 231 124.52 77.84 -91.88
C GLN A 231 125.58 76.92 -92.52
N LEU A 232 125.50 75.61 -92.28
CA LEU A 232 126.39 74.60 -92.88
C LEU A 232 126.30 74.59 -94.42
N ASN A 233 125.14 74.86 -95.01
CA ASN A 233 125.01 74.98 -96.46
C ASN A 233 125.67 76.26 -97.02
N GLN A 234 125.69 77.37 -96.28
CA GLN A 234 126.49 78.55 -96.65
C GLN A 234 127.99 78.27 -96.52
N GLU A 235 128.41 77.62 -95.44
CA GLU A 235 129.81 77.28 -95.17
C GLU A 235 130.38 76.31 -96.22
N LYS A 236 129.59 75.30 -96.61
CA LYS A 236 129.91 74.39 -97.73
C LYS A 236 130.16 75.15 -99.04
N ASN A 237 129.33 76.13 -99.39
CA ASN A 237 129.50 76.93 -100.60
C ASN A 237 130.76 77.83 -100.54
N ASN A 238 131.10 78.34 -99.35
CA ASN A 238 132.34 79.12 -99.15
C ASN A 238 133.59 78.25 -99.31
N LEU A 239 133.59 77.04 -98.74
CA LEU A 239 134.71 76.08 -98.86
C LEU A 239 134.88 75.56 -100.30
N GLN A 240 133.79 75.34 -101.03
CA GLN A 240 133.82 74.92 -102.43
C GLN A 240 134.60 75.94 -103.31
N ASN A 241 134.42 77.23 -103.06
CA ASN A 241 135.13 78.29 -103.80
C ASN A 241 136.63 78.39 -103.44
N GLN A 242 137.04 77.98 -102.23
CA GLN A 242 138.44 77.97 -101.83
C GLN A 242 139.22 76.80 -102.45
N LEU A 243 138.55 75.67 -102.71
CA LEU A 243 139.17 74.49 -103.31
C LEU A 243 139.69 74.78 -104.73
N THR A 244 138.86 75.38 -105.59
CA THR A 244 139.21 75.72 -106.99
C THR A 244 140.41 76.68 -107.09
N GLN A 245 140.58 77.57 -106.10
CA GLN A 245 141.73 78.49 -106.03
C GLN A 245 143.04 77.76 -105.67
N SER A 246 142.97 76.65 -104.93
CA SER A 246 144.14 75.89 -104.48
C SER A 246 144.69 74.91 -105.52
N GLU A 247 143.81 74.25 -106.28
CA GLU A 247 144.20 73.31 -107.36
C GLU A 247 145.01 74.02 -108.47
N THR A 248 144.67 75.28 -108.75
CA THR A 248 145.35 76.11 -109.77
C THR A 248 146.82 76.41 -109.42
N ASN A 249 147.20 76.41 -108.14
CA ASN A 249 148.58 76.70 -107.71
C ASN A 249 149.49 75.46 -107.72
N ILE A 250 148.94 74.26 -107.52
CA ILE A 250 149.73 73.03 -107.39
C ILE A 250 150.37 72.59 -108.71
N GLN A 251 149.81 72.96 -109.87
CA GLN A 251 150.40 72.61 -111.18
C GLN A 251 151.67 73.40 -111.55
N LYS A 252 151.97 74.54 -110.90
CA LYS A 252 153.09 75.43 -111.30
C LYS A 252 154.46 75.10 -110.67
N LEU A 253 154.52 74.25 -109.65
CA LEU A 253 155.75 73.98 -108.88
C LEU A 253 156.52 72.71 -109.31
N LYS A 254 156.13 72.06 -110.42
CA LYS A 254 156.57 70.69 -110.75
C LYS A 254 157.68 70.59 -111.81
N ALA A 255 158.58 71.58 -111.89
CA ALA A 255 159.51 71.74 -113.03
C ALA A 255 160.91 72.33 -112.71
N TYR A 256 161.59 71.90 -111.64
CA TYR A 256 163.00 72.28 -111.41
C TYR A 256 163.86 71.11 -110.87
N TYR A 257 164.33 70.25 -111.77
CA TYR A 257 165.01 68.97 -111.47
C TYR A 257 166.42 68.92 -112.12
N LYS A 258 167.45 68.54 -111.32
CA LYS A 258 168.89 68.26 -111.63
C LYS A 258 169.91 69.43 -111.79
N SER A 259 170.98 69.46 -110.96
CA SER A 259 172.42 69.18 -111.35
C SER A 259 173.51 69.57 -110.29
N SER A 260 174.69 68.87 -110.27
CA SER A 260 176.06 69.22 -109.69
C SER A 260 176.57 68.67 -108.30
N GLN A 261 177.90 68.81 -107.96
CA GLN A 261 178.77 67.94 -107.05
C GLN A 261 180.03 68.57 -106.27
N ILE A 262 180.70 67.83 -105.32
CA ILE A 262 182.16 67.83 -104.80
C ILE A 262 182.64 68.91 -103.72
N ASP A 263 183.71 68.93 -102.83
CA ASP A 263 185.16 68.45 -102.59
C ASP A 263 185.59 68.50 -101.02
N LYS A 264 186.80 68.40 -100.34
CA LYS A 264 188.30 68.09 -100.49
C LYS A 264 189.10 67.79 -99.12
N GLN A 265 190.47 67.75 -99.06
CA GLN A 265 191.49 67.39 -97.96
C GLN A 265 192.84 68.24 -98.03
N GLU A 266 194.03 68.18 -97.32
CA GLU A 266 194.87 67.35 -96.34
C GLU A 266 195.93 68.29 -95.56
N GLU A 267 197.16 68.12 -94.94
CA GLU A 267 198.31 67.15 -94.58
C GLU A 267 199.22 67.75 -93.38
N LEU A 268 200.54 67.61 -92.93
CA LEU A 268 201.92 67.01 -93.26
C LEU A 268 202.92 66.76 -92.01
N LYS A 269 204.23 67.22 -91.95
CA LYS A 269 205.41 66.79 -91.05
C LYS A 269 206.57 67.86 -90.80
N GLU A 270 207.91 67.72 -90.42
CA GLU A 270 209.03 66.74 -90.00
C GLU A 270 210.20 67.50 -89.18
N MET A 271 211.56 67.30 -88.93
CA MET A 271 212.76 66.43 -89.28
C MET A 271 214.14 66.69 -88.46
N GLN A 272 215.14 65.73 -88.38
CA GLN A 272 216.68 65.81 -88.39
C GLN A 272 217.76 65.85 -87.19
N ILE A 273 219.10 65.81 -87.50
CA ILE A 273 220.28 65.08 -86.82
C ILE A 273 221.70 65.77 -86.92
N THR A 274 222.74 65.45 -86.05
CA THR A 274 224.22 65.13 -86.34
C THR A 274 225.33 65.71 -85.40
N ASN A 275 226.31 64.89 -84.92
CA ASN A 275 227.81 65.09 -84.90
C ASN A 275 228.58 64.31 -83.77
N ASP A 276 229.42 63.32 -84.11
CA ASP A 276 230.02 62.36 -83.14
C ASP A 276 231.56 62.40 -82.93
N TRP A 277 232.35 63.02 -83.83
CA TRP A 277 233.67 62.46 -84.17
C TRP A 277 234.81 62.53 -83.12
N LEU A 278 234.66 63.22 -81.98
CA LEU A 278 235.80 63.53 -81.08
C LEU A 278 236.02 62.62 -79.86
N LYS A 279 235.10 61.70 -79.50
CA LYS A 279 235.14 61.05 -78.17
C LYS A 279 235.91 59.72 -78.05
N LEU A 280 236.80 59.41 -78.99
CA LEU A 280 237.67 58.21 -78.96
C LEU A 280 238.59 58.15 -77.72
N THR A 281 238.82 59.26 -77.03
CA THR A 281 239.91 59.43 -76.05
C THR A 281 239.50 59.25 -74.57
N LEU A 282 238.24 58.92 -74.25
CA LEU A 282 237.75 58.88 -72.84
C LEU A 282 237.25 57.52 -72.32
N ASP A 283 236.79 56.61 -73.18
CA ASP A 283 236.03 55.43 -72.71
C ASP A 283 236.85 54.35 -71.98
N ILE A 284 238.18 54.48 -71.91
CA ILE A 284 239.06 53.62 -71.09
C ILE A 284 238.70 53.71 -69.59
N GLN A 285 237.98 54.74 -69.12
CA GLN A 285 237.41 54.79 -67.77
C GLN A 285 236.00 54.15 -67.63
N ASN A 286 235.22 54.01 -68.71
CA ASN A 286 233.80 53.66 -68.62
C ASN A 286 233.52 52.16 -68.39
N ASN A 287 234.46 51.27 -68.73
CA ASN A 287 234.30 49.81 -68.58
C ASN A 287 234.14 49.33 -67.11
N ARG A 288 234.26 50.21 -66.10
CA ARG A 288 233.95 49.90 -64.69
C ARG A 288 232.53 50.25 -64.22
N PHE A 289 231.70 50.88 -65.06
CA PHE A 289 230.30 51.19 -64.73
C PHE A 289 229.27 50.22 -65.36
N VAL A 290 229.50 49.77 -66.60
CA VAL A 290 228.53 49.00 -67.39
C VAL A 290 228.09 47.67 -66.73
N GLU A 291 228.99 46.96 -66.04
CA GLU A 291 228.63 45.72 -65.32
C GLU A 291 227.68 45.95 -64.12
N LYS A 292 227.81 47.10 -63.44
CA LYS A 292 226.86 47.49 -62.37
C LYS A 292 225.49 47.86 -62.92
N GLU A 293 225.45 48.50 -64.09
CA GLU A 293 224.21 48.93 -64.74
C GLU A 293 223.38 47.73 -65.22
N ASN A 294 224.00 46.79 -65.93
CA ASN A 294 223.33 45.55 -66.38
C ASN A 294 222.76 44.71 -65.21
N THR A 295 223.46 44.71 -64.07
CA THR A 295 223.01 44.00 -62.86
C THR A 295 221.74 44.65 -62.28
N LEU A 296 221.63 45.99 -62.29
CA LEU A 296 220.45 46.72 -61.82
C LEU A 296 219.27 46.61 -62.80
N GLN A 297 219.52 46.71 -64.11
CA GLN A 297 218.46 46.59 -65.12
C GLN A 297 217.75 45.23 -65.07
N THR A 298 218.49 44.16 -64.77
CA THR A 298 217.93 42.82 -64.57
C THR A 298 216.96 42.76 -63.38
N GLN A 299 217.24 43.49 -62.29
CA GLN A 299 216.36 43.57 -61.13
C GLN A 299 215.09 44.38 -61.41
N ILE A 300 215.20 45.48 -62.19
CA ILE A 300 214.05 46.29 -62.63
C ILE A 300 213.06 45.43 -63.42
N ASN A 301 213.54 44.65 -64.39
CA ASN A 301 212.70 43.76 -65.21
C ASN A 301 211.98 42.69 -64.35
N HIS A 302 212.64 42.13 -63.34
CA HIS A 302 212.00 41.19 -62.41
C HIS A 302 210.86 41.84 -61.60
N LEU A 303 211.07 43.06 -61.12
CA LEU A 303 210.05 43.81 -60.37
C LEU A 303 208.84 44.19 -61.24
N GLN A 304 209.06 44.55 -62.50
CA GLN A 304 207.98 44.82 -63.47
C GLN A 304 207.10 43.57 -63.71
N ASN A 305 207.70 42.40 -63.92
CA ASN A 305 206.95 41.14 -64.06
C ASN A 305 206.20 40.74 -62.77
N LYS A 306 206.73 41.08 -61.58
CA LYS A 306 206.01 40.92 -60.30
C LYS A 306 204.80 41.86 -60.20
N LYS A 307 204.91 43.09 -60.69
CA LYS A 307 203.79 44.05 -60.75
C LYS A 307 202.66 43.56 -61.65
N GLN A 308 202.97 43.06 -62.86
CA GLN A 308 201.94 42.61 -63.79
C GLN A 308 201.13 41.42 -63.25
N ASN A 309 201.80 40.40 -62.71
CA ASN A 309 201.13 39.25 -62.09
C ASN A 309 200.21 39.65 -60.92
N LEU A 310 200.49 40.75 -60.21
CA LEU A 310 199.60 41.24 -59.15
C LEU A 310 198.33 41.89 -59.73
N ILE A 311 198.47 42.67 -60.81
CA ILE A 311 197.35 43.30 -61.53
C ILE A 311 196.41 42.22 -62.08
N ASP A 312 196.94 41.24 -62.80
CA ASP A 312 196.14 40.19 -63.46
C ASP A 312 195.31 39.37 -62.47
N ASN A 313 195.84 39.12 -61.26
CA ASN A 313 195.12 38.45 -60.19
C ASN A 313 194.01 39.31 -59.57
N LEU A 314 194.25 40.61 -59.34
CA LEU A 314 193.26 41.53 -58.80
C LEU A 314 192.08 41.72 -59.77
N THR A 315 192.33 41.94 -61.06
CA THR A 315 191.29 42.05 -62.09
C THR A 315 190.46 40.76 -62.21
N LYS A 316 191.07 39.59 -61.97
CA LYS A 316 190.37 38.30 -61.96
C LYS A 316 189.44 38.15 -60.73
N GLN A 317 189.88 38.62 -59.56
CA GLN A 317 189.08 38.60 -58.33
C GLN A 317 187.91 39.60 -58.38
N GLU A 318 188.14 40.81 -58.90
CA GLU A 318 187.13 41.85 -59.05
C GLU A 318 185.95 41.38 -59.92
N LYS A 319 186.26 40.73 -61.05
CA LYS A 319 185.27 40.14 -61.95
C LYS A 319 184.48 38.97 -61.35
N GLN A 320 185.06 38.23 -60.40
CA GLN A 320 184.34 37.20 -59.63
C GLN A 320 183.38 37.80 -58.60
N ASN A 321 183.79 38.87 -57.91
CA ASN A 321 182.92 39.60 -56.98
C ASN A 321 181.71 40.21 -57.70
N GLU A 322 181.90 40.78 -58.89
CA GLU A 322 180.84 41.35 -59.71
C GLU A 322 179.77 40.31 -60.11
N GLN A 323 180.21 39.11 -60.53
CA GLN A 323 179.31 37.99 -60.81
C GLN A 323 178.56 37.49 -59.56
N ALA A 324 179.23 37.43 -58.40
CA ALA A 324 178.60 37.04 -57.14
C ALA A 324 177.50 38.04 -56.73
N ASN A 325 177.74 39.34 -56.89
CA ASN A 325 176.77 40.38 -56.57
C ASN A 325 175.51 40.29 -57.47
N GLN A 326 175.67 40.02 -58.76
CA GLN A 326 174.56 39.79 -59.68
C GLN A 326 173.70 38.58 -59.25
N GLN A 327 174.33 37.48 -58.82
CA GLN A 327 173.61 36.30 -58.30
C GLN A 327 172.81 36.61 -57.02
N PHE A 328 173.39 37.36 -56.08
CA PHE A 328 172.67 37.79 -54.87
C PHE A 328 171.45 38.66 -55.21
N GLN A 329 171.59 39.61 -56.15
CA GLN A 329 170.47 40.49 -56.53
C GLN A 329 169.31 39.71 -57.19
N ILE A 330 169.61 38.70 -58.01
CA ILE A 330 168.60 37.78 -58.56
C ILE A 330 167.85 37.05 -57.43
N ARG A 331 168.58 36.53 -56.42
CA ARG A 331 167.97 35.80 -55.31
C ARG A 331 167.10 36.67 -54.42
N ILE A 332 167.50 37.92 -54.17
CA ILE A 332 166.69 38.92 -53.44
C ILE A 332 165.36 39.18 -54.17
N ASN A 333 165.39 39.33 -55.50
CA ASN A 333 164.18 39.58 -56.29
C ASN A 333 163.20 38.39 -56.27
N GLN A 334 163.71 37.15 -56.31
CA GLN A 334 162.89 35.93 -56.16
C GLN A 334 162.18 35.88 -54.79
N LEU A 335 162.91 36.09 -53.70
CA LEU A 335 162.37 36.03 -52.33
C LEU A 335 161.29 37.11 -52.10
N ASN A 336 161.42 38.28 -52.71
CA ASN A 336 160.39 39.32 -52.68
C ASN A 336 159.11 38.91 -53.43
N GLN A 337 159.20 38.18 -54.54
CA GLN A 337 158.02 37.62 -55.22
C GLN A 337 157.35 36.50 -54.40
N GLU A 338 158.14 35.59 -53.81
CA GLU A 338 157.62 34.55 -52.91
C GLU A 338 156.87 35.15 -51.72
N LYS A 339 157.44 36.18 -51.06
CA LYS A 339 156.79 36.92 -49.97
C LYS A 339 155.45 37.50 -50.39
N ASN A 340 155.39 38.21 -51.51
CA ASN A 340 154.15 38.85 -51.97
C ASN A 340 153.06 37.81 -52.31
N ASN A 341 153.45 36.69 -52.93
CA ASN A 341 152.53 35.59 -53.24
C ASN A 341 151.98 34.91 -51.98
N LEU A 342 152.79 34.74 -50.92
CA LEU A 342 152.32 34.22 -49.64
C LEU A 342 151.42 35.21 -48.91
N GLN A 343 151.74 36.51 -48.95
CA GLN A 343 150.93 37.55 -48.31
C GLN A 343 149.54 37.69 -48.96
N ASN A 344 149.45 37.58 -50.29
CA ASN A 344 148.16 37.53 -50.99
C ASN A 344 147.32 36.29 -50.61
N LYS A 345 147.96 35.11 -50.45
CA LYS A 345 147.28 33.90 -49.99
C LYS A 345 146.77 34.01 -48.55
N LEU A 346 147.52 34.69 -47.67
CA LEU A 346 147.09 34.95 -46.30
C LEU A 346 145.83 35.82 -46.26
N ILE A 347 145.82 36.94 -46.99
CA ILE A 347 144.67 37.85 -47.09
C ILE A 347 143.42 37.11 -47.59
N GLN A 348 143.54 36.30 -48.65
CA GLN A 348 142.40 35.51 -49.16
C GLN A 348 141.87 34.51 -48.12
N SER A 349 142.76 33.89 -47.34
CA SER A 349 142.37 32.98 -46.25
C SER A 349 141.60 33.71 -45.14
N GLU A 350 142.05 34.92 -44.76
CA GLU A 350 141.36 35.76 -43.78
C GLU A 350 139.99 36.21 -44.25
N THR A 351 139.83 36.59 -45.53
CA THR A 351 138.52 36.90 -46.14
C THR A 351 137.58 35.71 -46.06
N ASN A 352 138.01 34.53 -46.53
CA ASN A 352 137.19 33.31 -46.52
C ASN A 352 136.73 32.93 -45.09
N ILE A 353 137.59 33.14 -44.09
CA ILE A 353 137.27 32.87 -42.67
C ILE A 353 136.20 33.83 -42.13
N GLN A 354 136.18 35.10 -42.55
CA GLN A 354 135.17 36.07 -42.12
C GLN A 354 133.82 35.84 -42.81
N GLU A 355 133.82 35.42 -44.07
CA GLU A 355 132.60 34.98 -44.77
C GLU A 355 131.96 33.77 -44.08
N LEU A 356 132.76 32.75 -43.74
CA LEU A 356 132.32 31.57 -42.97
C LEU A 356 131.78 31.92 -41.58
N LYS A 357 132.41 32.86 -40.86
CA LYS A 357 131.88 33.37 -39.58
C LYS A 357 130.54 34.08 -39.74
N THR A 358 130.39 34.87 -40.80
CA THR A 358 129.15 35.61 -41.10
C THR A 358 128.01 34.64 -41.43
N TYR A 359 128.28 33.67 -42.31
CA TYR A 359 127.34 32.61 -42.67
C TYR A 359 126.83 31.84 -41.44
N HIS A 360 127.73 31.29 -40.62
CA HIS A 360 127.34 30.54 -39.42
C HIS A 360 126.57 31.40 -38.40
N LYS A 361 126.91 32.69 -38.25
CA LYS A 361 126.17 33.60 -37.39
C LYS A 361 124.71 33.73 -37.84
N THR A 362 124.48 33.97 -39.13
CA THR A 362 123.12 34.10 -39.68
C THR A 362 122.34 32.78 -39.64
N GLU A 363 123.01 31.63 -39.78
CA GLU A 363 122.35 30.33 -39.59
C GLU A 363 121.90 30.12 -38.14
N ILE A 364 122.76 30.43 -37.16
CA ILE A 364 122.44 30.36 -35.72
C ILE A 364 121.27 31.29 -35.37
N GLU A 365 121.26 32.53 -35.87
CA GLU A 365 120.16 33.48 -35.65
C GLU A 365 118.83 32.96 -36.22
N ASN A 366 118.85 32.31 -37.38
CA ASN A 366 117.67 31.66 -37.97
C ASN A 366 117.17 30.45 -37.16
N TYR A 367 118.06 29.59 -36.66
CA TYR A 367 117.66 28.48 -35.78
C TYR A 367 117.08 28.98 -34.45
N GLN A 368 117.67 30.02 -33.85
CA GLN A 368 117.13 30.65 -32.64
C GLN A 368 115.74 31.27 -32.87
N LYS A 369 115.49 31.87 -34.05
CA LYS A 369 114.17 32.39 -34.42
C LYS A 369 113.13 31.25 -34.53
N LYS A 370 113.45 30.19 -35.29
CA LYS A 370 112.59 28.99 -35.39
C LYS A 370 112.30 28.35 -34.04
N LEU A 371 113.30 28.26 -33.16
CA LEU A 371 113.13 27.70 -31.82
C LEU A 371 112.11 28.49 -31.00
N LYS A 372 112.17 29.83 -31.03
CA LYS A 372 111.20 30.72 -30.36
C LYS A 372 109.79 30.59 -30.95
N GLU A 373 109.65 30.55 -32.27
CA GLU A 373 108.36 30.36 -32.95
C GLU A 373 107.71 29.02 -32.59
N MET A 374 108.52 27.96 -32.53
CA MET A 374 108.10 26.62 -32.12
C MET A 374 107.74 26.56 -30.63
N GLN A 375 108.47 27.26 -29.76
CA GLN A 375 108.17 27.39 -28.32
C GLN A 375 106.81 28.09 -28.08
N VAL A 376 106.54 29.18 -28.81
CA VAL A 376 105.24 29.87 -28.77
C VAL A 376 104.12 28.95 -29.23
N THR A 377 104.31 28.26 -30.36
CA THR A 377 103.34 27.32 -30.91
C THR A 377 103.02 26.17 -29.94
N TYR A 378 104.04 25.62 -29.28
CA TYR A 378 103.87 24.60 -28.24
C TYR A 378 103.06 25.11 -27.04
N ASN A 379 103.38 26.31 -26.53
CA ASN A 379 102.64 26.91 -25.42
C ASN A 379 101.16 27.15 -25.78
N THR A 380 100.89 27.78 -26.94
CA THR A 380 99.51 28.03 -27.39
C THR A 380 98.72 26.74 -27.61
N LEU A 381 99.36 25.67 -28.11
CA LEU A 381 98.72 24.36 -28.26
C LEU A 381 98.40 23.74 -26.88
N LYS A 382 99.32 23.84 -25.91
CA LYS A 382 99.09 23.39 -24.53
C LYS A 382 97.94 24.15 -23.87
N ASP A 383 97.95 25.48 -23.93
CA ASP A 383 96.90 26.32 -23.34
C ASP A 383 95.53 26.01 -23.97
N THR A 384 95.49 25.73 -25.28
CA THR A 384 94.28 25.28 -25.99
C THR A 384 93.80 23.91 -25.50
N LEU A 385 94.72 22.97 -25.23
CA LEU A 385 94.40 21.66 -24.67
C LEU A 385 93.86 21.76 -23.23
N ASP A 386 94.49 22.59 -22.39
CA ASP A 386 94.06 22.83 -21.02
C ASP A 386 92.66 23.48 -20.98
N ILE A 387 92.37 24.42 -21.89
CA ILE A 387 91.02 24.97 -22.09
C ILE A 387 90.03 23.90 -22.57
N GLN A 388 90.40 23.00 -23.48
CA GLN A 388 89.51 21.91 -23.91
C GLN A 388 89.22 20.95 -22.76
N ASN A 389 90.23 20.53 -22.00
CA ASN A 389 90.08 19.64 -20.85
C ASN A 389 89.14 20.24 -19.79
N ASN A 390 89.32 21.53 -19.46
CA ASN A 390 88.42 22.22 -18.54
C ASN A 390 86.96 22.22 -19.05
N ARG A 391 86.74 22.44 -20.34
CA ARG A 391 85.38 22.40 -20.94
C ARG A 391 84.78 20.98 -21.00
N PHE A 392 85.62 19.93 -21.03
CA PHE A 392 85.16 18.55 -20.84
C PHE A 392 84.75 18.30 -19.38
N VAL A 393 85.56 18.74 -18.40
CA VAL A 393 85.24 18.63 -16.97
C VAL A 393 83.98 19.44 -16.60
N GLU A 394 83.78 20.64 -17.16
CA GLU A 394 82.54 21.40 -17.00
C GLU A 394 81.31 20.64 -17.55
N LYS A 395 81.44 20.02 -18.73
CA LYS A 395 80.39 19.16 -19.30
C LYS A 395 80.12 17.93 -18.45
N GLU A 396 81.15 17.26 -17.97
CA GLU A 396 81.06 16.08 -17.13
C GLU A 396 80.32 16.39 -15.82
N ASN A 397 80.70 17.47 -15.13
CA ASN A 397 80.00 17.95 -13.93
C ASN A 397 78.54 18.35 -14.23
N THR A 398 78.27 18.98 -15.37
CA THR A 398 76.90 19.34 -15.79
C THR A 398 76.04 18.10 -16.03
N LEU A 399 76.58 17.11 -16.75
CA LEU A 399 75.90 15.83 -17.03
C LEU A 399 75.70 15.02 -15.74
N GLN A 400 76.69 14.96 -14.85
CA GLN A 400 76.56 14.29 -13.55
C GLN A 400 75.49 14.96 -12.68
N THR A 401 75.37 16.29 -12.72
CA THR A 401 74.31 17.02 -12.03
C THR A 401 72.93 16.67 -12.59
N GLN A 402 72.79 16.56 -13.92
CA GLN A 402 71.55 16.13 -14.57
C GLN A 402 71.21 14.66 -14.26
N ILE A 403 72.20 13.76 -14.23
CA ILE A 403 72.03 12.35 -13.83
C ILE A 403 71.51 12.27 -12.39
N ASN A 404 72.11 13.00 -11.46
CA ASN A 404 71.68 13.04 -10.06
C ASN A 404 70.24 13.59 -9.92
N TYR A 405 69.89 14.62 -10.69
CA TYR A 405 68.53 15.18 -10.70
C TYR A 405 67.49 14.14 -11.18
N LEU A 406 67.74 13.51 -12.33
CA LEU A 406 66.86 12.48 -12.90
C LEU A 406 66.76 11.23 -12.01
N GLN A 407 67.81 10.89 -11.26
CA GLN A 407 67.77 9.83 -10.25
C GLN A 407 66.86 10.18 -9.07
N ASN A 408 66.93 11.42 -8.55
CA ASN A 408 66.06 11.89 -7.47
C ASN A 408 64.59 12.02 -7.92
N GLU A 409 64.36 12.46 -9.16
CA GLU A 409 63.03 12.54 -9.77
C GLU A 409 62.43 11.13 -9.96
N LYS A 410 63.21 10.18 -10.48
CA LYS A 410 62.84 8.76 -10.56
C LYS A 410 62.49 8.17 -9.18
N GLN A 411 63.27 8.47 -8.14
CA GLN A 411 62.98 7.98 -6.79
C GLN A 411 61.68 8.59 -6.24
N SER A 412 61.47 9.89 -6.42
CA SER A 412 60.22 10.56 -6.01
C SER A 412 58.99 9.99 -6.74
N LEU A 413 59.13 9.66 -8.03
CA LEU A 413 58.08 8.99 -8.80
C LEU A 413 57.80 7.58 -8.28
N PHE A 414 58.84 6.81 -7.97
CA PHE A 414 58.73 5.48 -7.38
C PHE A 414 58.05 5.50 -6.00
N ASP A 415 58.43 6.43 -5.13
CA ASP A 415 57.86 6.60 -3.79
C ASP A 415 56.38 7.00 -3.86
N ASN A 416 56.02 7.88 -4.80
CA ASN A 416 54.64 8.27 -5.06
C ASN A 416 53.78 7.11 -5.59
N LEU A 417 54.30 6.34 -6.57
CA LEU A 417 53.62 5.14 -7.09
C LEU A 417 53.42 4.09 -5.98
N THR A 418 54.46 3.80 -5.19
CA THR A 418 54.38 2.88 -4.03
C THR A 418 53.32 3.32 -3.01
N LYS A 419 53.16 4.63 -2.82
CA LYS A 419 52.17 5.21 -1.91
C LYS A 419 50.75 5.13 -2.48
N GLN A 420 50.58 5.36 -3.78
CA GLN A 420 49.31 5.21 -4.49
C GLN A 420 48.85 3.74 -4.53
N GLU A 421 49.78 2.80 -4.74
CA GLU A 421 49.51 1.37 -4.76
C GLU A 421 48.96 0.89 -3.40
N LYS A 422 49.56 1.32 -2.28
CA LYS A 422 49.02 1.10 -0.93
C LYS A 422 47.64 1.74 -0.70
N GLN A 423 47.39 2.93 -1.24
CA GLN A 423 46.07 3.57 -1.13
C GLN A 423 44.99 2.77 -1.90
N ASN A 424 45.33 2.27 -3.10
CA ASN A 424 44.45 1.41 -3.89
C ASN A 424 44.19 0.06 -3.18
N GLU A 425 45.22 -0.52 -2.55
CA GLU A 425 45.09 -1.76 -1.77
C GLU A 425 44.16 -1.57 -0.56
N GLN A 426 44.29 -0.46 0.17
CA GLN A 426 43.37 -0.08 1.26
C GLN A 426 41.94 0.20 0.77
N ALA A 427 41.77 0.84 -0.39
CA ALA A 427 40.47 1.06 -1.00
C ALA A 427 39.79 -0.26 -1.40
N ASN A 428 40.52 -1.20 -1.99
CA ASN A 428 40.02 -2.54 -2.31
C ASN A 428 39.61 -3.33 -1.05
N GLN A 429 40.37 -3.22 0.04
CA GLN A 429 39.98 -3.81 1.33
C GLN A 429 38.68 -3.18 1.89
N GLN A 430 38.51 -1.86 1.80
CA GLN A 430 37.26 -1.17 2.16
C GLN A 430 36.07 -1.64 1.32
N PHE A 431 36.21 -1.71 -0.01
CA PHE A 431 35.16 -2.21 -0.89
C PHE A 431 34.81 -3.67 -0.59
N GLN A 432 35.79 -4.54 -0.30
CA GLN A 432 35.53 -5.93 0.06
C GLN A 432 34.77 -6.06 1.39
N ILE A 433 35.02 -5.17 2.36
CA ILE A 433 34.24 -5.09 3.61
C ILE A 433 32.79 -4.69 3.32
N GLN A 434 32.55 -3.66 2.49
CA GLN A 434 31.21 -3.25 2.09
C GLN A 434 30.45 -4.36 1.34
N ILE A 435 31.11 -5.06 0.41
CA ILE A 435 30.54 -6.20 -0.32
C ILE A 435 30.14 -7.32 0.66
N ASN A 436 30.93 -7.59 1.69
CA ASN A 436 30.61 -8.59 2.71
C ASN A 436 29.41 -8.17 3.59
N GLN A 437 29.32 -6.88 3.95
CA GLN A 437 28.20 -6.32 4.70
C GLN A 437 26.89 -6.38 3.89
N LEU A 438 26.91 -5.94 2.62
CA LEU A 438 25.75 -6.00 1.71
C LEU A 438 25.27 -7.44 1.47
N ASN A 439 26.18 -8.42 1.43
CA ASN A 439 25.79 -9.83 1.34
C ASN A 439 25.15 -10.35 2.64
N GLN A 440 25.58 -9.91 3.82
CA GLN A 440 24.89 -10.22 5.08
C GLN A 440 23.50 -9.57 5.14
N GLU A 441 23.38 -8.30 4.74
CA GLU A 441 22.10 -7.57 4.71
C GLU A 441 21.12 -8.22 3.73
N LYS A 442 21.57 -8.58 2.52
CA LYS A 442 20.81 -9.37 1.55
C LYS A 442 20.29 -10.69 2.14
N ASN A 443 21.14 -11.44 2.84
CA ASN A 443 20.72 -12.72 3.46
C ASN A 443 19.71 -12.49 4.59
N ASN A 444 19.87 -11.43 5.39
CA ASN A 444 18.91 -11.06 6.43
C ASN A 444 17.55 -10.67 5.84
N LEU A 445 17.53 -9.89 4.76
CA LEU A 445 16.31 -9.52 4.03
C LEU A 445 15.65 -10.74 3.37
N GLN A 446 16.42 -11.67 2.82
CA GLN A 446 15.91 -12.93 2.26
C GLN A 446 15.23 -13.80 3.34
N ASN A 447 15.80 -13.86 4.54
CA ASN A 447 15.20 -14.56 5.68
C ASN A 447 13.90 -13.87 6.14
N GLN A 448 13.89 -12.54 6.22
CA GLN A 448 12.68 -11.76 6.57
C GLN A 448 11.56 -11.94 5.54
N LEU A 449 11.89 -11.95 4.24
CA LEU A 449 10.94 -12.21 3.16
C LEU A 449 10.32 -13.61 3.29
N THR A 450 11.16 -14.62 3.50
CA THR A 450 10.72 -16.03 3.68
C THR A 450 9.81 -16.21 4.90
N GLN A 451 10.11 -15.51 6.00
CA GLN A 451 9.22 -15.49 7.18
C GLN A 451 7.91 -14.75 6.88
N SER A 452 7.95 -13.66 6.12
CA SER A 452 6.75 -12.91 5.73
C SER A 452 5.83 -13.75 4.84
N ASP A 453 6.37 -14.50 3.87
CA ASP A 453 5.59 -15.43 3.03
C ASP A 453 4.96 -16.55 3.88
N THR A 454 5.69 -17.07 4.87
CA THR A 454 5.19 -18.07 5.83
C THR A 454 3.99 -17.52 6.62
N ASN A 455 4.15 -16.33 7.22
CA ASN A 455 3.09 -15.65 7.96
C ASN A 455 1.86 -15.36 7.07
N ILE A 456 2.06 -15.03 5.79
CA ILE A 456 0.98 -14.82 4.82
C ILE A 456 0.24 -16.13 4.49
N GLN A 457 0.92 -17.28 4.43
CA GLN A 457 0.26 -18.58 4.25
C GLN A 457 -0.54 -19.00 5.49
N GLU A 458 -0.01 -18.77 6.70
CA GLU A 458 -0.72 -19.00 7.96
C GLU A 458 -1.98 -18.13 8.04
N LEU A 459 -1.87 -16.82 7.75
CA LEU A 459 -2.99 -15.88 7.75
C LEU A 459 -4.06 -16.26 6.71
N ASN A 460 -3.67 -16.68 5.50
CA ASN A 460 -4.60 -17.19 4.48
C ASN A 460 -5.30 -18.49 4.93
N THR A 461 -4.62 -19.33 5.70
CA THR A 461 -5.19 -20.58 6.24
C THR A 461 -6.22 -20.27 7.33
N HIS A 462 -5.91 -19.35 8.25
CA HIS A 462 -6.86 -18.84 9.24
C HIS A 462 -8.07 -18.17 8.57
N TYR A 463 -7.85 -17.34 7.56
CA TYR A 463 -8.92 -16.65 6.83
C TYR A 463 -9.90 -17.64 6.18
N LYS A 464 -9.40 -18.70 5.54
CA LYS A 464 -10.24 -19.79 5.00
C LYS A 464 -11.01 -20.53 6.09
N SER A 465 -10.39 -20.79 7.24
CA SER A 465 -11.07 -21.41 8.38
C SER A 465 -12.23 -20.54 8.89
N SER A 466 -12.01 -19.23 9.02
CA SER A 466 -13.05 -18.27 9.43
C SER A 466 -14.17 -18.12 8.40
N GLN A 467 -13.88 -18.23 7.09
CA GLN A 467 -14.92 -18.28 6.05
C GLN A 467 -15.83 -19.51 6.22
N ILE A 468 -15.26 -20.70 6.43
CA ILE A 468 -16.00 -21.96 6.64
C ILE A 468 -16.85 -21.88 7.91
N GLU A 469 -16.32 -21.30 8.98
CA GLU A 469 -17.06 -21.06 10.23
C GLU A 469 -18.26 -20.12 10.02
N ILE A 470 -18.08 -19.03 9.26
CA ILE A 470 -19.17 -18.11 8.90
C ILE A 470 -20.24 -18.81 8.04
N GLU A 471 -19.86 -19.66 7.08
CA GLU A 471 -20.82 -20.43 6.27
C GLU A 471 -21.63 -21.42 7.12
N ASN A 472 -20.98 -22.11 8.08
CA ASN A 472 -21.65 -23.00 9.03
C ASN A 472 -22.63 -22.22 9.93
N ASN A 473 -22.20 -21.09 10.51
CA ASN A 473 -23.05 -20.25 11.35
C ASN A 473 -24.26 -19.68 10.58
N GLN A 474 -24.08 -19.32 9.30
CA GLN A 474 -25.19 -18.92 8.41
C GLN A 474 -26.15 -20.07 8.10
N LYS A 475 -25.68 -21.33 8.09
CA LYS A 475 -26.52 -22.51 7.89
C LYS A 475 -27.33 -22.81 9.15
N GLU A 476 -26.71 -22.81 10.33
CA GLU A 476 -27.41 -23.00 11.61
C GLU A 476 -28.46 -21.90 11.84
N LEU A 477 -28.16 -20.65 11.52
CA LEU A 477 -29.13 -19.55 11.62
C LEU A 477 -30.36 -19.77 10.73
N LYS A 478 -30.19 -20.32 9.51
CA LYS A 478 -31.31 -20.69 8.62
C LYS A 478 -32.13 -21.85 9.18
N GLU A 479 -31.48 -22.88 9.72
CA GLU A 479 -32.15 -24.03 10.35
C GLU A 479 -32.91 -23.62 11.63
N MET A 480 -32.36 -22.68 12.42
CA MET A 480 -32.99 -22.06 13.58
C MET A 480 -34.20 -21.20 13.19
N GLN A 481 -34.10 -20.40 12.13
CA GLN A 481 -35.22 -19.59 11.61
C GLN A 481 -36.37 -20.49 11.14
N ILE A 482 -36.08 -21.54 10.36
CA ILE A 482 -37.08 -22.55 9.94
C ILE A 482 -37.75 -23.20 11.15
N THR A 483 -37.00 -23.44 12.23
CA THR A 483 -37.52 -24.01 13.48
C THR A 483 -38.41 -23.01 14.23
N HIS A 484 -38.04 -21.73 14.29
CA HIS A 484 -38.87 -20.67 14.86
C HIS A 484 -40.22 -20.55 14.12
N ASP A 485 -40.20 -20.50 12.78
CA ASP A 485 -41.42 -20.34 11.99
C ASP A 485 -42.33 -21.58 12.07
N ARG A 486 -41.77 -22.79 12.20
CA ARG A 486 -42.52 -24.01 12.54
C ARG A 486 -43.18 -23.95 13.91
N LEU A 487 -42.47 -23.52 14.95
CA LEU A 487 -43.01 -23.36 16.30
C LEU A 487 -44.13 -22.30 16.35
N LYS A 488 -43.95 -21.19 15.64
CA LYS A 488 -44.95 -20.12 15.47
C LYS A 488 -46.21 -20.62 14.77
N LEU A 489 -46.08 -21.42 13.71
CA LEU A 489 -47.21 -22.07 13.02
C LEU A 489 -47.93 -23.07 13.93
N ALA A 490 -47.18 -23.87 14.70
CA ALA A 490 -47.76 -24.82 15.66
C ALA A 490 -48.53 -24.11 16.79
N LEU A 491 -47.98 -23.03 17.35
CA LEU A 491 -48.63 -22.20 18.37
C LEU A 491 -49.91 -21.55 17.85
N ASN A 492 -49.89 -20.97 16.65
CA ASN A 492 -51.09 -20.43 16.00
C ASN A 492 -52.15 -21.51 15.76
N THR A 493 -51.74 -22.71 15.33
CA THR A 493 -52.64 -23.86 15.16
C THR A 493 -53.25 -24.29 16.50
N GLN A 494 -52.47 -24.29 17.58
CA GLN A 494 -52.96 -24.61 18.92
C GLN A 494 -53.94 -23.55 19.45
N ASN A 495 -53.66 -22.27 19.23
CA ASN A 495 -54.56 -21.16 19.60
C ASN A 495 -55.90 -21.26 18.87
N ASN A 496 -55.89 -21.54 17.56
CA ASN A 496 -57.13 -21.76 16.80
C ASN A 496 -57.95 -22.93 17.39
N ARG A 497 -57.31 -24.03 17.77
CA ARG A 497 -57.98 -25.18 18.43
C ARG A 497 -58.48 -24.88 19.85
N PHE A 498 -57.95 -23.85 20.52
CA PHE A 498 -58.54 -23.34 21.75
C PHE A 498 -59.78 -22.49 21.45
N VAL A 499 -59.73 -21.59 20.47
CA VAL A 499 -60.89 -20.79 20.03
C VAL A 499 -62.04 -21.66 19.51
N GLU A 500 -61.75 -22.75 18.78
CA GLU A 500 -62.76 -23.75 18.37
C GLU A 500 -63.44 -24.42 19.59
N LYS A 501 -62.66 -24.78 20.62
CA LYS A 501 -63.19 -25.34 21.87
C LYS A 501 -64.00 -24.32 22.67
N GLU A 502 -63.54 -23.08 22.74
CA GLU A 502 -64.24 -21.98 23.41
C GLU A 502 -65.60 -21.71 22.75
N ASN A 503 -65.65 -21.60 21.41
CA ASN A 503 -66.89 -21.49 20.65
C ASN A 503 -67.82 -22.71 20.84
N THR A 504 -67.26 -23.92 20.94
CA THR A 504 -68.03 -25.14 21.22
C THR A 504 -68.65 -25.11 22.62
N LEU A 505 -67.86 -24.72 23.64
CA LEU A 505 -68.32 -24.58 25.02
C LEU A 505 -69.35 -23.46 25.16
N GLN A 506 -69.16 -22.31 24.50
CA GLN A 506 -70.14 -21.22 24.48
C GLN A 506 -71.46 -21.66 23.82
N THR A 507 -71.40 -22.48 22.77
CA THR A 507 -72.60 -23.08 22.14
C THR A 507 -73.32 -24.01 23.11
N GLN A 508 -72.59 -24.83 23.89
CA GLN A 508 -73.18 -25.69 24.93
C GLN A 508 -73.77 -24.87 26.10
N ILE A 509 -73.12 -23.79 26.53
CA ILE A 509 -73.64 -22.85 27.53
C ILE A 509 -74.95 -22.23 27.05
N ASN A 510 -75.02 -21.76 25.80
CA ASN A 510 -76.23 -21.19 25.21
C ASN A 510 -77.37 -22.24 25.14
N TYR A 511 -77.06 -23.49 24.80
CA TYR A 511 -78.03 -24.59 24.80
C TYR A 511 -78.59 -24.87 26.20
N LEU A 512 -77.72 -24.98 27.21
CA LEU A 512 -78.11 -25.21 28.61
C LEU A 512 -78.89 -24.03 29.20
N GLN A 513 -78.61 -22.79 28.77
CA GLN A 513 -79.41 -21.62 29.12
C GLN A 513 -80.83 -21.71 28.53
N ASN A 514 -80.97 -22.17 27.28
CA ASN A 514 -82.27 -22.40 26.65
C ASN A 514 -83.04 -23.55 27.32
N GLU A 515 -82.40 -24.66 27.69
CA GLU A 515 -83.04 -25.72 28.47
C GLU A 515 -83.50 -25.23 29.85
N LYS A 516 -82.66 -24.44 30.54
CA LYS A 516 -83.04 -23.80 31.81
C LYS A 516 -84.26 -22.89 31.64
N GLN A 517 -84.34 -22.10 30.57
CA GLN A 517 -85.51 -21.25 30.32
C GLN A 517 -86.76 -22.08 30.00
N ASN A 518 -86.64 -23.12 29.15
CA ASN A 518 -87.74 -24.04 28.86
C ASN A 518 -88.27 -24.75 30.12
N LEU A 519 -87.39 -25.12 31.05
CA LEU A 519 -87.76 -25.71 32.34
C LEU A 519 -88.50 -24.69 33.23
N VAL A 520 -88.02 -23.45 33.30
CA VAL A 520 -88.68 -22.34 34.03
C VAL A 520 -90.07 -22.06 33.44
N ASP A 521 -90.20 -21.98 32.12
CA ASP A 521 -91.48 -21.73 31.43
C ASP A 521 -92.48 -22.89 31.65
N ASN A 522 -92.00 -24.14 31.66
CA ASN A 522 -92.83 -25.29 31.94
C ASN A 522 -93.28 -25.35 33.41
N LEU A 523 -92.40 -25.04 34.37
CA LEU A 523 -92.77 -24.90 35.78
C LEU A 523 -93.76 -23.75 36.00
N ALA A 524 -93.61 -22.63 35.29
CA ALA A 524 -94.55 -21.51 35.33
C ALA A 524 -95.93 -21.89 34.77
N LYS A 525 -95.98 -22.62 33.65
CA LYS A 525 -97.23 -23.19 33.09
C LYS A 525 -97.88 -24.16 34.07
N GLN A 526 -97.12 -25.08 34.65
CA GLN A 526 -97.63 -26.07 35.61
C GLN A 526 -98.16 -25.39 36.89
N LYS A 527 -97.46 -24.39 37.42
CA LYS A 527 -97.94 -23.58 38.56
C LYS A 527 -99.28 -22.90 38.23
N LYS A 528 -99.40 -22.27 37.05
CA LYS A 528 -100.64 -21.62 36.60
C LYS A 528 -101.79 -22.62 36.42
N GLN A 529 -101.51 -23.82 35.90
CA GLN A 529 -102.49 -24.91 35.82
C GLN A 529 -102.95 -25.38 37.21
N ASN A 530 -102.03 -25.52 38.16
CA ASN A 530 -102.37 -25.90 39.55
C ASN A 530 -103.19 -24.80 40.26
N GLU A 531 -102.88 -23.53 40.03
CA GLU A 531 -103.68 -22.39 40.54
C GLU A 531 -105.10 -22.40 39.95
N GLN A 532 -105.25 -22.67 38.65
CA GLN A 532 -106.56 -22.85 38.01
C GLN A 532 -107.32 -24.09 38.52
N ALA A 533 -106.63 -25.21 38.74
CA ALA A 533 -107.23 -26.42 39.30
C ALA A 533 -107.74 -26.18 40.74
N ASN A 534 -106.97 -25.50 41.59
CA ASN A 534 -107.41 -25.11 42.93
C ASN A 534 -108.62 -24.15 42.90
N GLN A 535 -108.67 -23.21 41.94
CA GLN A 535 -109.87 -22.37 41.75
C GLN A 535 -111.10 -23.20 41.34
N GLN A 536 -110.95 -24.20 40.48
CA GLN A 536 -112.03 -25.13 40.11
C GLN A 536 -112.48 -26.00 41.29
N PHE A 537 -111.55 -26.55 42.08
CA PHE A 537 -111.90 -27.28 43.30
C PHE A 537 -112.62 -26.40 44.32
N GLN A 538 -112.23 -25.13 44.48
CA GLN A 538 -112.92 -24.20 45.37
C GLN A 538 -114.34 -23.87 44.88
N ILE A 539 -114.57 -23.78 43.56
CA ILE A 539 -115.90 -23.64 42.97
C ILE A 539 -116.75 -24.88 43.26
N GLN A 540 -116.21 -26.09 43.06
CA GLN A 540 -116.90 -27.36 43.38
C GLN A 540 -117.24 -27.48 44.88
N ILE A 541 -116.33 -27.09 45.78
CA ILE A 541 -116.59 -27.05 47.23
C ILE A 541 -117.72 -26.07 47.55
N ASN A 542 -117.78 -24.92 46.89
CA ASN A 542 -118.87 -23.94 47.09
C ASN A 542 -120.21 -24.47 46.56
N GLN A 543 -120.22 -25.17 45.42
CA GLN A 543 -121.40 -25.84 44.86
C GLN A 543 -121.91 -26.96 45.78
N LEU A 544 -121.03 -27.85 46.25
CA LEU A 544 -121.37 -28.92 47.19
C LEU A 544 -121.90 -28.38 48.53
N ASN A 545 -121.42 -27.22 49.00
CA ASN A 545 -121.98 -26.55 50.18
C ASN A 545 -123.37 -25.96 49.92
N GLN A 546 -123.65 -25.42 48.73
CA GLN A 546 -125.02 -25.02 48.35
C GLN A 546 -125.96 -26.24 48.23
N GLU A 547 -125.50 -27.32 47.62
CA GLU A 547 -126.26 -28.57 47.47
C GLU A 547 -126.56 -29.21 48.84
N LYS A 548 -125.57 -29.27 49.73
CA LYS A 548 -125.76 -29.68 51.13
C LYS A 548 -126.82 -28.83 51.84
N ASN A 549 -126.79 -27.51 51.69
CA ASN A 549 -127.78 -26.62 52.31
C ASN A 549 -129.19 -26.82 51.71
N ASN A 550 -129.29 -27.05 50.40
CA ASN A 550 -130.55 -27.37 49.74
C ASN A 550 -131.13 -28.71 50.22
N LEU A 551 -130.30 -29.75 50.31
CA LEU A 551 -130.68 -31.07 50.85
C LEU A 551 -131.08 -30.99 52.34
N GLN A 552 -130.38 -30.17 53.14
CA GLN A 552 -130.74 -29.93 54.53
C GLN A 552 -132.13 -29.28 54.65
N ASN A 553 -132.43 -28.28 53.80
CA ASN A 553 -133.76 -27.66 53.76
C ASN A 553 -134.86 -28.64 53.32
N GLN A 554 -134.59 -29.49 52.31
CA GLN A 554 -135.51 -30.54 51.87
C GLN A 554 -135.74 -31.61 52.94
N LEU A 555 -134.71 -31.96 53.73
CA LEU A 555 -134.81 -32.88 54.85
C LEU A 555 -135.72 -32.30 55.93
N THR A 556 -135.50 -31.07 56.37
CA THR A 556 -136.33 -30.41 57.40
C THR A 556 -137.78 -30.19 56.94
N GLN A 557 -138.01 -29.90 55.66
CA GLN A 557 -139.37 -29.90 55.09
C GLN A 557 -140.00 -31.29 55.14
N SER A 558 -139.25 -32.35 54.80
CA SER A 558 -139.74 -33.74 54.85
C SER A 558 -140.05 -34.18 56.29
N GLU A 559 -139.23 -33.79 57.26
CA GLU A 559 -139.49 -34.03 58.69
C GLU A 559 -140.78 -33.33 59.14
N THR A 560 -141.03 -32.10 58.69
CA THR A 560 -142.27 -31.36 58.98
C THR A 560 -143.49 -32.09 58.38
N ASN A 561 -143.44 -32.44 57.09
CA ASN A 561 -144.49 -33.21 56.40
C ASN A 561 -144.78 -34.56 57.10
N ILE A 562 -143.74 -35.22 57.65
CA ILE A 562 -143.88 -36.49 58.39
C ILE A 562 -144.60 -36.28 59.75
N GLN A 563 -144.39 -35.16 60.43
CA GLN A 563 -145.12 -34.85 61.68
C GLN A 563 -146.58 -34.47 61.41
N GLU A 564 -146.86 -33.77 60.32
CA GLU A 564 -148.23 -33.52 59.85
C GLU A 564 -148.95 -34.85 59.51
N LEU A 565 -148.29 -35.74 58.76
CA LEU A 565 -148.82 -37.08 58.47
C LEU A 565 -149.04 -37.93 59.72
N LYS A 566 -148.15 -37.89 60.72
CA LYS A 566 -148.36 -38.54 62.02
C LYS A 566 -149.57 -37.99 62.78
N THR A 567 -149.83 -36.69 62.63
CA THR A 567 -150.99 -36.03 63.25
C THR A 567 -152.29 -36.43 62.55
N CYS A 568 -152.29 -36.43 61.22
CA CYS A 568 -153.40 -36.93 60.39
C CYS A 568 -153.71 -38.42 60.63
N HIS A 569 -152.67 -39.25 60.79
CA HIS A 569 -152.84 -40.68 61.12
C HIS A 569 -153.55 -40.86 62.47
N LYS A 570 -153.22 -40.06 63.50
CA LYS A 570 -153.91 -40.08 64.79
C LYS A 570 -155.38 -39.69 64.69
N SER A 571 -155.75 -38.68 63.89
CA SER A 571 -157.16 -38.33 63.70
C SER A 571 -157.95 -39.42 62.98
N LEU A 572 -157.39 -40.02 61.93
CA LEU A 572 -158.00 -41.15 61.22
C LEU A 572 -158.16 -42.39 62.11
N GLN A 573 -157.22 -42.62 63.04
CA GLN A 573 -157.29 -43.73 63.99
C GLN A 573 -158.49 -43.58 64.96
N ILE A 574 -158.74 -42.36 65.45
CA ILE A 574 -159.92 -42.03 66.29
C ILE A 574 -161.23 -42.17 65.48
N GLU A 575 -161.22 -41.75 64.22
CA GLU A 575 -162.38 -41.87 63.33
C GLU A 575 -162.74 -43.34 63.06
N ILE A 576 -161.75 -44.20 62.85
CA ILE A 576 -161.93 -45.65 62.71
C ILE A 576 -162.53 -46.28 63.98
N GLU A 577 -162.09 -45.87 65.18
CA GLU A 577 -162.65 -46.36 66.44
C GLU A 577 -164.13 -45.97 66.63
N ASN A 578 -164.50 -44.74 66.24
CA ASN A 578 -165.89 -44.29 66.24
C ASN A 578 -166.75 -45.10 65.24
N ASN A 579 -166.28 -45.25 64.00
CA ASN A 579 -167.00 -46.01 62.97
C ASN A 579 -167.18 -47.49 63.34
N GLN A 580 -166.20 -48.09 64.03
CA GLN A 580 -166.32 -49.45 64.58
C GLN A 580 -167.36 -49.54 65.70
N LYS A 581 -167.61 -48.46 66.46
CA LYS A 581 -168.64 -48.43 67.49
C LYS A 581 -170.04 -48.40 66.87
N GLU A 582 -170.29 -47.48 65.92
CA GLU A 582 -171.57 -47.40 65.21
C GLU A 582 -171.93 -48.72 64.52
N LEU A 583 -170.96 -49.38 63.89
CA LEU A 583 -171.18 -50.67 63.23
C LEU A 583 -171.71 -51.75 64.18
N ARG A 584 -171.28 -51.78 65.45
CA ARG A 584 -171.77 -52.74 66.46
C ARG A 584 -173.23 -52.45 66.86
N GLU A 585 -173.58 -51.17 67.02
CA GLU A 585 -174.95 -50.73 67.33
C GLU A 585 -175.90 -51.04 66.16
N MET A 586 -175.44 -50.84 64.92
CA MET A 586 -176.15 -51.20 63.69
C MET A 586 -176.36 -52.73 63.56
N GLN A 587 -175.34 -53.54 63.88
CA GLN A 587 -175.44 -55.00 63.89
C GLN A 587 -176.45 -55.54 64.92
N MET A 588 -176.48 -54.98 66.14
CA MET A 588 -177.51 -55.35 67.13
C MET A 588 -178.92 -55.01 66.64
N THR A 589 -179.07 -53.88 65.95
CA THR A 589 -180.36 -53.45 65.38
C THR A 589 -180.81 -54.39 64.25
N HIS A 590 -179.91 -54.77 63.33
CA HIS A 590 -180.17 -55.73 62.26
C HIS A 590 -180.66 -57.09 62.78
N ASN A 591 -179.96 -57.65 63.78
CA ASN A 591 -180.32 -58.95 64.36
C ASN A 591 -181.72 -58.95 64.99
N LYS A 592 -182.12 -57.84 65.61
CA LYS A 592 -183.47 -57.65 66.20
C LYS A 592 -184.56 -57.57 65.12
N LEU A 593 -184.25 -56.94 63.98
CA LEU A 593 -185.15 -56.86 62.83
C LEU A 593 -185.35 -58.25 62.18
N LYS A 594 -184.26 -59.01 62.01
CA LYS A 594 -184.28 -60.35 61.41
C LYS A 594 -185.22 -61.31 62.15
N LEU A 595 -185.10 -61.38 63.49
CA LEU A 595 -185.96 -62.23 64.33
C LEU A 595 -187.46 -61.93 64.15
N THR A 596 -187.79 -60.65 63.90
CA THR A 596 -189.15 -60.19 63.66
C THR A 596 -189.66 -60.66 62.29
N LEU A 597 -188.81 -60.61 61.26
CA LEU A 597 -189.12 -61.03 59.89
C LEU A 597 -189.36 -62.55 59.81
N ASP A 598 -188.49 -63.34 60.43
CA ASP A 598 -188.61 -64.81 60.47
C ASP A 598 -189.93 -65.24 61.13
N THR A 599 -190.33 -64.54 62.21
CA THR A 599 -191.62 -64.74 62.89
C THR A 599 -192.82 -64.41 61.98
N GLN A 600 -192.67 -63.44 61.07
CA GLN A 600 -193.73 -63.01 60.17
C GLN A 600 -193.92 -63.96 58.96
N ASN A 601 -192.81 -64.51 58.43
CA ASN A 601 -192.83 -65.49 57.35
C ASN A 601 -193.57 -66.79 57.75
N ASN A 602 -193.35 -67.30 58.97
CA ASN A 602 -194.03 -68.52 59.44
C ASN A 602 -195.57 -68.39 59.40
N ARG A 603 -196.12 -67.22 59.73
CA ARG A 603 -197.57 -66.95 59.68
C ARG A 603 -198.12 -66.84 58.25
N PHE A 604 -197.28 -66.60 57.25
CA PHE A 604 -197.67 -66.67 55.84
C PHE A 604 -197.78 -68.12 55.36
N VAL A 605 -196.79 -68.96 55.71
CA VAL A 605 -196.74 -70.38 55.30
C VAL A 605 -197.93 -71.19 55.85
N GLU A 606 -198.36 -70.96 57.09
CA GLU A 606 -199.58 -71.59 57.63
C GLU A 606 -200.84 -71.24 56.81
N LYS A 607 -200.92 -69.99 56.33
CA LYS A 607 -202.07 -69.47 55.59
C LYS A 607 -202.10 -69.97 54.14
N GLU A 608 -200.94 -70.14 53.52
CA GLU A 608 -200.77 -70.74 52.20
C GLU A 608 -201.22 -72.22 52.18
N ASN A 609 -200.75 -73.03 53.13
CA ASN A 609 -201.17 -74.43 53.28
C ASN A 609 -202.69 -74.60 53.45
N THR A 610 -203.32 -73.67 54.18
CA THR A 610 -204.78 -73.67 54.38
C THR A 610 -205.53 -73.46 53.05
N LEU A 611 -205.06 -72.54 52.21
CA LEU A 611 -205.67 -72.25 50.90
C LEU A 611 -205.45 -73.39 49.90
N GLN A 612 -204.25 -73.98 49.86
CA GLN A 612 -203.95 -75.11 48.97
C GLN A 612 -204.86 -76.32 49.23
N THR A 613 -205.24 -76.54 50.49
CA THR A 613 -206.18 -77.61 50.89
C THR A 613 -207.58 -77.38 50.30
N GLN A 614 -208.04 -76.13 50.20
CA GLN A 614 -209.35 -75.79 49.60
C GLN A 614 -209.36 -75.94 48.08
N ILE A 615 -208.26 -75.60 47.40
CA ILE A 615 -208.12 -75.76 45.94
C ILE A 615 -208.28 -77.23 45.53
N ASN A 616 -207.65 -78.15 46.27
CA ASN A 616 -207.72 -79.59 45.98
C ASN A 616 -209.15 -80.15 46.10
N TYR A 617 -210.00 -79.58 46.98
CA TYR A 617 -211.40 -80.01 47.13
C TYR A 617 -212.24 -79.67 45.89
N LEU A 618 -212.14 -78.42 45.42
CA LEU A 618 -212.88 -77.92 44.24
C LEU A 618 -212.46 -78.62 42.93
N GLN A 619 -211.22 -79.11 42.84
CA GLN A 619 -210.76 -79.89 41.69
C GLN A 619 -211.48 -81.24 41.54
N ASN A 620 -211.89 -81.87 42.64
CA ASN A 620 -212.61 -83.15 42.60
C ASN A 620 -214.06 -82.99 42.12
N GLU A 621 -214.79 -81.96 42.57
CA GLU A 621 -216.16 -81.69 42.09
C GLU A 621 -216.19 -81.47 40.58
N LYS A 622 -215.19 -80.75 40.04
CA LYS A 622 -215.05 -80.52 38.59
C LYS A 622 -214.96 -81.81 37.79
N GLN A 623 -214.27 -82.84 38.30
CA GLN A 623 -214.10 -84.10 37.56
C GLN A 623 -215.42 -84.88 37.46
N ILE A 624 -216.20 -84.94 38.54
CA ILE A 624 -217.48 -85.65 38.59
C ILE A 624 -218.45 -85.10 37.52
N LEU A 625 -218.48 -83.77 37.33
CA LEU A 625 -219.35 -83.12 36.35
C LEU A 625 -218.95 -83.41 34.89
N VAL A 626 -217.67 -83.69 34.62
CA VAL A 626 -217.17 -84.04 33.27
C VAL A 626 -217.60 -85.45 32.86
N ASP A 627 -217.64 -86.38 33.81
CA ASP A 627 -217.94 -87.78 33.53
C ASP A 627 -219.43 -87.99 33.13
N ASP A 628 -220.35 -87.26 33.77
CA ASP A 628 -221.80 -87.31 33.42
C ASP A 628 -222.10 -86.68 32.05
N LEU A 629 -221.49 -85.53 31.73
CA LEU A 629 -221.61 -84.90 30.40
C LEU A 629 -221.09 -85.83 29.29
N THR A 630 -220.00 -86.55 29.55
CA THR A 630 -219.42 -87.53 28.63
C THR A 630 -220.38 -88.70 28.36
N LYS A 631 -221.16 -89.10 29.37
CA LYS A 631 -222.18 -90.15 29.29
C LYS A 631 -223.37 -89.74 28.42
N GLN A 632 -223.86 -88.51 28.60
CA GLN A 632 -225.00 -87.96 27.85
C GLN A 632 -224.70 -87.82 26.35
N LYS A 633 -223.50 -87.36 25.99
CA LYS A 633 -223.07 -87.24 24.59
C LYS A 633 -223.22 -88.56 23.81
N LYS A 634 -222.89 -89.68 24.46
CA LYS A 634 -222.85 -91.01 23.84
C LYS A 634 -224.23 -91.56 23.46
N GLN A 635 -225.31 -91.08 24.10
CA GLN A 635 -226.69 -91.42 23.74
C GLN A 635 -227.14 -90.68 22.46
N ASN A 636 -226.76 -89.42 22.29
CA ASN A 636 -227.11 -88.62 21.11
C ASN A 636 -226.45 -89.15 19.82
N GLU A 637 -225.22 -89.66 19.91
CA GLU A 637 -224.52 -90.25 18.76
C GLU A 637 -225.24 -91.50 18.20
N GLN A 638 -225.85 -92.32 19.06
CA GLN A 638 -226.64 -93.49 18.63
C GLN A 638 -227.98 -93.09 17.99
N ALA A 639 -228.64 -92.04 18.47
CA ALA A 639 -229.87 -91.53 17.89
C ALA A 639 -229.65 -90.99 16.45
N ASN A 640 -228.55 -90.27 16.22
CA ASN A 640 -228.21 -89.74 14.89
C ASN A 640 -227.97 -90.84 13.84
N GLN A 641 -227.34 -91.97 14.23
CA GLN A 641 -227.08 -93.08 13.30
C GLN A 641 -228.36 -93.75 12.80
N GLN A 642 -229.42 -93.82 13.63
CA GLN A 642 -230.74 -94.33 13.22
C GLN A 642 -231.42 -93.41 12.19
N PHE A 643 -231.43 -92.09 12.41
CA PHE A 643 -232.03 -91.13 11.46
C PHE A 643 -231.36 -91.16 10.08
N GLN A 644 -230.04 -91.32 10.03
CA GLN A 644 -229.33 -91.34 8.76
C GLN A 644 -229.72 -92.53 7.85
N ILE A 645 -230.14 -93.66 8.44
CA ILE A 645 -230.63 -94.82 7.68
C ILE A 645 -231.99 -94.51 7.04
N GLN A 646 -232.91 -93.87 7.76
CA GLN A 646 -234.22 -93.49 7.22
C GLN A 646 -234.13 -92.45 6.08
N ILE A 647 -233.20 -91.48 6.20
CA ILE A 647 -232.95 -90.46 5.16
C ILE A 647 -232.48 -91.10 3.83
N ASN A 648 -231.68 -92.16 3.90
CA ASN A 648 -231.17 -92.82 2.70
C ASN A 648 -232.28 -93.54 1.92
N GLN A 649 -233.29 -94.10 2.60
CA GLN A 649 -234.42 -94.76 1.95
C GLN A 649 -235.30 -93.74 1.19
N LEU A 650 -235.66 -92.63 1.84
CA LEU A 650 -236.47 -91.55 1.26
C LEU A 650 -235.86 -90.90 0.01
N ASN A 651 -234.52 -90.83 -0.07
CA ASN A 651 -233.85 -90.33 -1.27
C ASN A 651 -233.97 -91.29 -2.48
N GLN A 652 -234.16 -92.60 -2.23
CA GLN A 652 -234.37 -93.58 -3.29
C GLN A 652 -235.76 -93.40 -3.95
N ASP A 653 -236.79 -93.12 -3.14
CA ASP A 653 -238.15 -92.83 -3.62
C ASP A 653 -238.21 -91.51 -4.42
N LYS A 654 -237.52 -90.46 -3.92
CA LYS A 654 -237.46 -89.15 -4.57
C LYS A 654 -236.95 -89.22 -6.02
N ASN A 655 -235.91 -90.01 -6.28
CA ASN A 655 -235.26 -90.07 -7.59
C ASN A 655 -236.16 -90.69 -8.68
N ASN A 656 -237.06 -91.63 -8.31
CA ASN A 656 -238.05 -92.18 -9.24
C ASN A 656 -239.12 -91.15 -9.62
N LEU A 657 -239.60 -90.35 -8.67
CA LEU A 657 -240.58 -89.28 -8.93
C LEU A 657 -239.98 -88.15 -9.80
N GLN A 658 -238.75 -87.73 -9.49
CA GLN A 658 -238.12 -86.62 -10.21
C GLN A 658 -237.82 -86.96 -11.68
N SER A 659 -237.63 -88.24 -12.01
CA SER A 659 -237.46 -88.73 -13.39
C SER A 659 -238.74 -88.62 -14.25
N GLN A 660 -239.93 -88.45 -13.63
CA GLN A 660 -241.20 -88.34 -14.37
C GLN A 660 -241.62 -86.88 -14.58
N LEU A 661 -241.35 -85.98 -13.63
CA LEU A 661 -241.68 -84.55 -13.74
C LEU A 661 -241.00 -83.89 -14.95
N ILE A 662 -239.74 -84.26 -15.20
CA ILE A 662 -238.94 -83.83 -16.36
C ILE A 662 -239.64 -84.08 -17.70
N LYS A 663 -240.54 -85.08 -17.78
CA LYS A 663 -241.25 -85.43 -19.02
C LYS A 663 -242.53 -84.63 -19.27
N VAL A 664 -242.87 -83.68 -18.39
CA VAL A 664 -244.06 -82.82 -18.50
C VAL A 664 -243.68 -81.37 -18.78
N GLU A 665 -242.69 -80.83 -18.06
CA GLU A 665 -242.29 -79.41 -18.18
C GLU A 665 -241.78 -79.05 -19.59
N THR A 666 -241.10 -79.98 -20.27
CA THR A 666 -240.65 -79.81 -21.67
C THR A 666 -241.78 -79.44 -22.63
N ASN A 667 -243.01 -79.92 -22.38
CA ASN A 667 -244.13 -79.73 -23.30
C ASN A 667 -244.99 -78.49 -22.96
N ILE A 668 -244.70 -77.79 -21.86
CA ILE A 668 -245.41 -76.55 -21.49
C ILE A 668 -244.65 -75.32 -22.00
N GLN A 669 -243.31 -75.33 -21.93
CA GLN A 669 -242.51 -74.18 -22.37
C GLN A 669 -242.63 -73.90 -23.88
N GLU A 670 -242.80 -74.95 -24.70
CA GLU A 670 -242.92 -74.82 -26.16
C GLU A 670 -244.16 -74.02 -26.62
N LEU A 671 -245.23 -73.96 -25.82
CA LEU A 671 -246.48 -73.28 -26.19
C LEU A 671 -246.77 -71.97 -25.44
N GLN A 672 -245.94 -71.59 -24.47
CA GLN A 672 -245.98 -70.23 -23.89
C GLN A 672 -245.36 -69.17 -24.83
N GLU A 673 -244.64 -69.58 -25.88
CA GLU A 673 -243.87 -68.71 -26.78
C GLU A 673 -244.71 -67.65 -27.52
N ASN A 674 -246.03 -67.86 -27.72
CA ASN A 674 -246.81 -67.13 -28.73
C ASN A 674 -247.73 -65.99 -28.24
N ILE A 675 -247.77 -65.66 -26.94
CA ILE A 675 -248.74 -64.65 -26.42
C ILE A 675 -248.24 -63.20 -26.45
N PHE A 676 -246.92 -62.92 -26.51
CA PHE A 676 -246.37 -61.55 -26.38
C PHE A 676 -246.72 -60.56 -27.53
N LYS A 677 -247.53 -60.96 -28.52
CA LYS A 677 -247.59 -60.23 -29.80
C LYS A 677 -248.59 -59.05 -29.89
N TYR A 678 -249.72 -59.06 -29.19
CA TYR A 678 -250.76 -58.03 -29.39
C TYR A 678 -251.64 -57.67 -28.18
N SER A 679 -251.71 -56.35 -27.92
CA SER A 679 -252.86 -55.59 -27.39
C SER A 679 -253.30 -55.85 -25.92
N THR A 680 -253.74 -54.85 -25.14
CA THR A 680 -253.88 -53.39 -25.40
C THR A 680 -253.46 -52.61 -24.16
#